data_AF-A0A2E7C7Y5-F1
#
_entry.id   AF-A0A2E7C7Y5-F1
#
_cell.length_a   1.000
_cell.length_b   1.000
_cell.length_c   1.000
_cell.angle_alpha   90.00
_cell.angle_beta   90.00
_cell.angle_gamma   90.00
#
_symmetry.space_group_name_H-M   'P 1'
#
loop_
_entity.id
_entity.type
_entity.pdbx_description
1 polymer ?
#
loop_
_entity_poly.entity_id
_entity_poly.type
_entity_poly.pdbx_seq_one_letter_code
_entity_poly.pdbx_strand_id
1 'polypeptide(L)'
;MTITTPRLRDAYWLVALLGLYPALRADLLLPHTWPGRLDERYSFGIIDNPFGVAGLAIAGLAWWLARPLGGKRYLLAVPPCLLVTLAASPVGNLLDGINSVYVASAVVVAILFIAHGKVMSLGFALFAMLLLLLWQFDDAVSLSAAALCLLTLVVGRLAVESVRQNLPFARDLGRSNMRALITRALMLWWPMLLLIALGLHLGNRLSEGGEAMLYRSGSVTPYCALEAGDANIILACPPGHARLLPEQITRLAPMETATQTLCAYVPPLPFDDIHDVQPAPFQCPPDLETAIAWQVSRLDIFSNIDRTVARAYAAQHQRLELALSSVDSTVDRVPDVAEREARRLFAVVPASTGMRTVSCGFADIGCGARNLVVSELNKAYRKSRARTERKFVADMRGRAAALKTDAEDAAWVPTARTRLQALLGDAQRQTHNAIARFRTASEAAQQLLLLWLVVIAIKSYLYVFARVVFDRSTEIDVDLLEVEGTPAQGVVRHRQEVNIAADYPCDIYYKANYQPLGPAPRFSIPQWRSSLLSRLRYGAWNMSHVAMPLQAGSSLTFNSVEAEHLVDWEMAEGEEVVFSYRNFVAMNAHVELRTVISLRVATLLMGRMVFHTARCRGGPGRLILRTRGRPATAEQVQQSIPAARLIAWDRYARFSVDSHLTRTDIFLNGFNLRRSASAAEGQPQGILIVEADARDGGILVGTLRFAKTFLLPV
;
A
#
# COMPACT_ATOMS: atom_id res chain seq x y z
N MET A 1 -34.08 -16.83 -14.62
CA MET A 1 -32.70 -16.43 -14.27
C MET A 1 -31.90 -16.35 -15.56
N THR A 2 -31.66 -15.14 -16.08
CA THR A 2 -30.76 -14.97 -17.23
C THR A 2 -29.34 -15.30 -16.80
N ILE A 3 -28.71 -16.27 -17.48
CA ILE A 3 -27.31 -16.64 -17.32
C ILE A 3 -26.47 -15.47 -17.84
N THR A 4 -26.38 -14.40 -17.03
CA THR A 4 -25.42 -13.34 -17.29
C THR A 4 -24.04 -13.94 -17.00
N THR A 5 -23.24 -14.08 -18.05
CA THR A 5 -21.94 -14.73 -17.93
C THR A 5 -21.06 -13.88 -17.01
N PRO A 6 -20.34 -14.46 -16.02
CA PRO A 6 -19.47 -13.73 -15.11
C PRO A 6 -18.44 -12.85 -15.84
N ARG A 7 -18.07 -13.24 -17.08
CA ARG A 7 -17.20 -12.48 -17.98
C ARG A 7 -17.75 -11.10 -18.34
N LEU A 8 -19.04 -10.97 -18.60
CA LEU A 8 -19.67 -9.70 -18.97
C LEU A 8 -19.62 -8.70 -17.80
N ARG A 9 -19.84 -9.19 -16.57
CA ARG A 9 -19.71 -8.37 -15.35
C ARG A 9 -18.28 -7.92 -15.11
N ASP A 10 -17.30 -8.79 -15.34
CA ASP A 10 -15.88 -8.45 -15.18
C ASP A 10 -15.44 -7.40 -16.22
N ALA A 11 -15.88 -7.54 -17.48
CA ALA A 11 -15.63 -6.56 -18.54
C ALA A 11 -16.26 -5.20 -18.20
N TYR A 12 -17.50 -5.19 -17.69
CA TYR A 12 -18.17 -3.97 -17.26
C TYR A 12 -17.36 -3.22 -16.18
N TRP A 13 -16.91 -3.92 -15.13
CA TRP A 13 -16.17 -3.26 -14.05
C TRP A 13 -14.82 -2.73 -14.49
N LEU A 14 -14.13 -3.42 -15.42
CA LEU A 14 -12.92 -2.87 -16.03
C LEU A 14 -13.22 -1.52 -16.68
N VAL A 15 -14.25 -1.45 -17.54
CA VAL A 15 -14.62 -0.22 -18.25
C VAL A 15 -15.09 0.87 -17.28
N ALA A 16 -15.89 0.52 -16.27
CA ALA A 16 -16.37 1.47 -15.28
C ALA A 16 -15.21 2.11 -14.48
N LEU A 17 -14.23 1.31 -14.08
CA LEU A 17 -13.08 1.79 -13.33
C LEU A 17 -12.15 2.68 -14.17
N LEU A 18 -12.14 2.55 -15.50
CA LEU A 18 -11.43 3.51 -16.37
C LEU A 18 -11.96 4.94 -16.23
N GLY A 19 -13.25 5.10 -15.89
CA GLY A 19 -13.83 6.40 -15.60
C GLY A 19 -13.20 7.13 -14.40
N LEU A 20 -12.50 6.40 -13.52
CA LEU A 20 -11.77 6.97 -12.38
C LEU A 20 -10.39 7.54 -12.77
N TYR A 21 -9.85 7.15 -13.94
CA TYR A 21 -8.47 7.47 -14.31
C TYR A 21 -8.19 8.99 -14.42
N PRO A 22 -9.03 9.82 -15.06
CA PRO A 22 -8.79 11.27 -15.08
C PRO A 22 -8.81 11.90 -13.68
N ALA A 23 -9.74 11.49 -12.81
CA ALA A 23 -9.77 11.95 -11.42
C ALA A 23 -8.55 11.48 -10.61
N LEU A 24 -8.02 10.30 -10.91
CA LEU A 24 -6.79 9.77 -10.30
C LEU A 24 -5.55 10.54 -10.77
N ARG A 25 -5.46 10.84 -12.08
CA ARG A 25 -4.37 11.63 -12.69
C ARG A 25 -4.35 13.05 -12.13
N ALA A 26 -5.51 13.63 -11.84
CA ALA A 26 -5.64 14.93 -11.18
C ALA A 26 -5.55 14.85 -9.64
N ASP A 27 -5.41 13.65 -9.06
CA ASP A 27 -5.29 13.43 -7.62
C ASP A 27 -6.50 14.00 -6.83
N LEU A 28 -7.70 13.87 -7.41
CA LEU A 28 -8.96 14.43 -6.90
C LEU A 28 -9.82 13.39 -6.17
N LEU A 29 -9.49 12.10 -6.24
CA LEU A 29 -10.25 11.03 -5.57
C LEU A 29 -10.04 10.98 -4.05
N LEU A 30 -9.13 11.80 -3.53
CA LEU A 30 -8.67 11.74 -2.16
C LEU A 30 -9.02 13.05 -1.43
N PRO A 31 -9.96 13.05 -0.47
CA PRO A 31 -10.46 14.28 0.15
C PRO A 31 -9.40 15.17 0.82
N HIS A 32 -8.27 14.59 1.25
CA HIS A 32 -7.20 15.33 1.91
C HIS A 32 -6.36 16.18 0.95
N THR A 33 -6.45 15.98 -0.37
CA THR A 33 -5.75 16.79 -1.37
C THR A 33 -6.57 18.03 -1.77
N TRP A 34 -7.79 18.13 -1.26
CA TRP A 34 -8.71 19.21 -1.60
C TRP A 34 -8.38 20.53 -0.89
N PRO A 35 -8.05 20.57 0.42
CA PRO A 35 -7.66 21.81 1.09
C PRO A 35 -6.41 22.40 0.44
N GLY A 36 -6.49 23.64 -0.05
CA GLY A 36 -5.41 24.33 -0.77
C GLY A 36 -5.45 24.21 -2.30
N ARG A 37 -6.15 23.22 -2.87
CA ARG A 37 -6.43 23.15 -4.33
C ARG A 37 -7.80 23.72 -4.70
N LEU A 38 -8.73 23.78 -3.74
CA LEU A 38 -10.08 24.29 -3.94
C LEU A 38 -10.14 25.84 -4.05
N ASP A 39 -9.25 26.57 -3.37
CA ASP A 39 -9.39 28.02 -3.18
C ASP A 39 -8.83 28.91 -4.31
N GLU A 40 -7.89 28.42 -5.13
CA GLU A 40 -7.22 29.25 -6.16
C GLU A 40 -7.61 28.94 -7.62
N ARG A 41 -8.89 28.59 -7.85
CA ARG A 41 -9.53 28.29 -9.15
C ARG A 41 -9.50 26.79 -9.46
N TYR A 42 -10.68 26.18 -9.39
CA TYR A 42 -11.12 25.17 -10.37
C TYR A 42 -11.15 25.79 -11.78
N SER A 43 -10.01 26.23 -12.30
CA SER A 43 -9.90 26.67 -13.68
C SER A 43 -10.15 25.45 -14.56
N PHE A 44 -10.88 25.67 -15.66
CA PHE A 44 -11.44 24.67 -16.56
C PHE A 44 -10.44 23.67 -17.19
N GLY A 45 -9.14 23.76 -16.90
CA GLY A 45 -8.08 22.93 -17.49
C GLY A 45 -7.43 21.89 -16.56
N ILE A 46 -7.88 21.71 -15.31
CA ILE A 46 -7.18 20.80 -14.37
C ILE A 46 -7.39 19.32 -14.71
N ILE A 47 -8.57 18.96 -15.24
CA ILE A 47 -8.89 17.57 -15.61
C ILE A 47 -8.70 17.42 -17.11
N ASP A 48 -7.46 17.21 -17.50
CA ASP A 48 -7.14 16.74 -18.85
C ASP A 48 -7.92 15.46 -19.16
N ASN A 49 -8.42 15.33 -20.38
CA ASN A 49 -9.00 14.08 -20.88
C ASN A 49 -7.91 13.22 -21.56
N PRO A 50 -7.30 12.25 -20.85
CA PRO A 50 -6.24 11.41 -21.41
C PRO A 50 -6.75 10.47 -22.52
N PHE A 51 -8.06 10.27 -22.62
CA PHE A 51 -8.67 9.40 -23.63
C PHE A 51 -8.98 10.14 -24.94
N GLY A 52 -8.93 11.49 -24.94
CA GLY A 52 -9.39 12.29 -26.07
C GLY A 52 -10.77 11.86 -26.56
N VAL A 53 -10.93 11.73 -27.89
CA VAL A 53 -12.18 11.28 -28.52
C VAL A 53 -12.51 9.82 -28.20
N ALA A 54 -11.52 8.99 -27.87
CA ALA A 54 -11.75 7.59 -27.52
C ALA A 54 -12.59 7.44 -26.24
N GLY A 55 -12.68 8.47 -25.39
CA GLY A 55 -13.59 8.48 -24.24
C GLY A 55 -15.06 8.26 -24.62
N LEU A 56 -15.50 8.72 -25.80
CA LEU A 56 -16.85 8.46 -26.32
C LEU A 56 -17.05 6.99 -26.69
N ALA A 57 -16.03 6.36 -27.26
CA ALA A 57 -16.06 4.92 -27.55
C ALA A 57 -16.08 4.10 -26.25
N ILE A 58 -15.33 4.51 -25.22
CA ILE A 58 -15.36 3.89 -23.89
C ILE A 58 -16.75 4.05 -23.25
N ALA A 59 -17.37 5.23 -23.34
CA ALA A 59 -18.72 5.48 -22.86
C ALA A 59 -19.77 4.61 -23.60
N GLY A 60 -19.65 4.50 -24.93
CA GLY A 60 -20.49 3.63 -25.76
C GLY A 60 -20.34 2.14 -25.39
N LEU A 61 -19.11 1.69 -25.16
CA LEU A 61 -18.82 0.32 -24.71
C LEU A 61 -19.39 0.07 -23.30
N ALA A 62 -19.24 1.03 -22.37
CA ALA A 62 -19.81 0.94 -21.02
C ALA A 62 -21.33 0.81 -21.07
N TRP A 63 -21.98 1.59 -21.94
CA TRP A 63 -23.44 1.52 -22.15
C TRP A 63 -23.88 0.19 -22.75
N TRP A 64 -23.16 -0.29 -23.77
CA TRP A 64 -23.41 -1.59 -24.40
C TRP A 64 -23.26 -2.76 -23.41
N LEU A 65 -22.22 -2.75 -22.57
CA LEU A 65 -22.00 -3.75 -21.52
C LEU A 65 -23.04 -3.67 -20.40
N ALA A 66 -23.54 -2.47 -20.08
CA ALA A 66 -24.53 -2.27 -19.03
C ALA A 66 -25.93 -2.77 -19.40
N ARG A 67 -26.35 -2.65 -20.67
CA ARG A 67 -27.67 -3.10 -21.18
C ARG A 67 -28.02 -4.55 -20.81
N PRO A 68 -27.19 -5.57 -21.14
CA PRO A 68 -27.50 -6.97 -20.83
C PRO A 68 -27.46 -7.31 -19.33
N LEU A 69 -26.84 -6.46 -18.49
CA LEU A 69 -26.80 -6.67 -17.04
C LEU A 69 -28.12 -6.26 -16.35
N GLY A 70 -29.08 -5.66 -17.08
CA GLY A 70 -30.47 -5.46 -16.66
C GLY A 70 -30.71 -4.54 -15.47
N GLY A 71 -29.67 -3.91 -14.92
CA GLY A 71 -29.75 -3.04 -13.76
C GLY A 71 -29.51 -1.57 -14.11
N LYS A 72 -30.46 -0.69 -13.79
CA LYS A 72 -30.29 0.79 -13.90
C LYS A 72 -28.99 1.29 -13.25
N ARG A 73 -28.52 0.60 -12.20
CA ARG A 73 -27.27 0.89 -11.49
C ARG A 73 -26.01 0.76 -12.36
N TYR A 74 -26.03 -0.12 -13.38
CA TYR A 74 -24.87 -0.29 -14.26
C TYR A 74 -24.71 0.88 -15.26
N LEU A 75 -25.78 1.64 -15.53
CA LEU A 75 -25.70 2.83 -16.36
C LEU A 75 -24.92 3.98 -15.70
N LEU A 76 -24.74 3.94 -14.37
CA LEU A 76 -24.01 4.96 -13.62
C LEU A 76 -22.49 4.98 -13.89
N ALA A 77 -21.96 4.00 -14.64
CA ALA A 77 -20.57 4.00 -15.09
C ALA A 77 -20.35 4.77 -16.41
N VAL A 78 -21.41 5.13 -17.14
CA VAL A 78 -21.32 5.88 -18.40
C VAL A 78 -21.00 7.37 -18.16
N PRO A 79 -21.63 8.06 -17.17
CA PRO A 79 -21.42 9.50 -16.96
C PRO A 79 -19.97 9.94 -16.80
N PRO A 80 -19.09 9.29 -16.01
CA PRO A 80 -17.71 9.79 -15.88
C PRO A 80 -16.96 9.83 -17.22
N CYS A 81 -17.12 8.79 -18.05
CA CYS A 81 -16.48 8.72 -19.37
C CYS A 81 -17.04 9.76 -20.35
N LEU A 82 -18.35 10.05 -20.27
CA LEU A 82 -18.98 11.07 -21.12
C LEU A 82 -18.68 12.49 -20.63
N LEU A 83 -18.71 12.71 -19.32
CA LEU A 83 -18.44 14.02 -18.71
C LEU A 83 -16.99 14.44 -18.91
N VAL A 84 -16.01 13.53 -18.81
CA VAL A 84 -14.61 13.91 -19.09
C VAL A 84 -14.40 14.29 -20.56
N THR A 85 -15.09 13.62 -21.49
CA THR A 85 -15.04 14.02 -22.91
C THR A 85 -15.72 15.35 -23.18
N LEU A 86 -16.82 15.63 -22.49
CA LEU A 86 -17.55 16.88 -22.62
C LEU A 86 -16.75 18.03 -21.99
N ALA A 87 -16.14 17.81 -20.83
CA ALA A 87 -15.29 18.76 -20.13
C ALA A 87 -14.09 19.20 -20.99
N ALA A 88 -13.49 18.28 -21.74
CA ALA A 88 -12.39 18.59 -22.66
C ALA A 88 -12.84 19.21 -24.00
N SER A 89 -14.14 19.36 -24.24
CA SER A 89 -14.67 19.98 -25.46
C SER A 89 -14.84 21.50 -25.28
N PRO A 90 -14.90 22.28 -26.38
CA PRO A 90 -15.20 23.71 -26.30
C PRO A 90 -16.51 24.03 -25.56
N VAL A 91 -17.48 23.10 -25.58
CA VAL A 91 -18.75 23.22 -24.86
C VAL A 91 -18.56 23.05 -23.35
N GLY A 92 -17.64 22.19 -22.93
CA GLY A 92 -17.32 21.99 -21.51
C GLY A 92 -16.76 23.24 -20.85
N ASN A 93 -15.99 24.04 -21.59
CA ASN A 93 -15.44 25.31 -21.12
C ASN A 93 -16.51 26.38 -20.83
N LEU A 94 -17.73 26.20 -21.34
CA LEU A 94 -18.87 27.10 -21.08
C LEU A 94 -19.71 26.67 -19.87
N LEU A 95 -19.48 25.47 -19.32
CA LEU A 95 -20.29 24.87 -18.26
C LEU A 95 -19.54 24.90 -16.92
N ASP A 96 -19.68 26.01 -16.19
CA ASP A 96 -19.18 26.13 -14.82
C ASP A 96 -19.65 24.93 -13.98
N GLY A 97 -18.69 24.20 -13.41
CA GLY A 97 -18.96 23.05 -12.54
C GLY A 97 -19.01 21.68 -13.22
N ILE A 98 -18.79 21.55 -14.53
CA ILE A 98 -18.72 20.22 -15.19
C ILE A 98 -17.68 19.29 -14.55
N ASN A 99 -16.54 19.85 -14.12
CA ASN A 99 -15.49 19.11 -13.40
C ASN A 99 -15.99 18.58 -12.05
N SER A 100 -16.77 19.36 -11.31
CA SER A 100 -17.37 18.94 -10.04
C SER A 100 -18.37 17.81 -10.24
N VAL A 101 -19.19 17.87 -11.30
CA VAL A 101 -20.12 16.80 -11.68
C VAL A 101 -19.35 15.55 -12.08
N TYR A 102 -18.26 15.68 -12.84
CA TYR A 102 -17.39 14.57 -13.19
C TYR A 102 -16.79 13.91 -11.93
N VAL A 103 -16.18 14.67 -11.02
CA VAL A 103 -15.59 14.13 -9.77
C VAL A 103 -16.65 13.41 -8.94
N ALA A 104 -17.83 14.02 -8.75
CA ALA A 104 -18.93 13.38 -8.05
C ALA A 104 -19.34 12.05 -8.72
N SER A 105 -19.43 12.02 -10.05
CA SER A 105 -19.74 10.80 -10.80
C SER A 105 -18.67 9.71 -10.65
N ALA A 106 -17.39 10.09 -10.64
CA ALA A 106 -16.27 9.18 -10.41
C ALA A 106 -16.33 8.57 -9.00
N VAL A 107 -16.58 9.39 -7.97
CA VAL A 107 -16.77 8.90 -6.59
C VAL A 107 -17.97 7.94 -6.51
N VAL A 108 -19.08 8.23 -7.18
CA VAL A 108 -20.24 7.32 -7.25
C VAL A 108 -19.85 5.97 -7.87
N VAL A 109 -19.07 5.95 -8.95
CA VAL A 109 -18.58 4.70 -9.55
C VAL A 109 -17.68 3.92 -8.59
N ALA A 110 -16.78 4.60 -7.87
CA ALA A 110 -15.94 3.98 -6.86
C ALA A 110 -16.79 3.33 -5.74
N ILE A 111 -17.79 4.04 -5.22
CA ILE A 111 -18.73 3.52 -4.21
C ILE A 111 -19.52 2.32 -4.73
N LEU A 112 -19.99 2.38 -5.99
CA LEU A 112 -20.70 1.26 -6.62
C LEU A 112 -19.80 0.04 -6.78
N PHE A 113 -18.54 0.23 -7.16
CA PHE A 113 -17.56 -0.87 -7.20
C PHE A 113 -17.33 -1.46 -5.81
N ILE A 114 -17.22 -0.62 -4.77
CA ILE A 114 -17.11 -1.08 -3.38
C ILE A 114 -18.35 -1.89 -2.96
N ALA A 115 -19.55 -1.46 -3.37
CA ALA A 115 -20.80 -2.12 -3.03
C ALA A 115 -21.03 -3.44 -3.79
N HIS A 116 -20.65 -3.51 -5.07
CA HIS A 116 -21.11 -4.55 -6.01
C HIS A 116 -19.99 -5.23 -6.83
N GLY A 117 -18.80 -4.66 -6.85
CA GLY A 117 -17.63 -5.17 -7.56
C GLY A 117 -17.01 -6.40 -6.93
N LYS A 118 -15.93 -6.89 -7.54
CA LYS A 118 -15.12 -8.02 -7.04
C LYS A 118 -13.65 -7.68 -7.18
N VAL A 119 -12.95 -7.53 -6.06
CA VAL A 119 -11.50 -7.24 -6.04
C VAL A 119 -10.67 -8.38 -6.66
N MET A 120 -11.09 -9.64 -6.50
CA MET A 120 -10.40 -10.79 -7.09
C MET A 120 -10.92 -11.15 -8.50
N SER A 121 -11.57 -10.20 -9.19
CA SER A 121 -11.99 -10.41 -10.58
C SER A 121 -10.85 -10.17 -11.56
N LEU A 122 -10.95 -10.78 -12.74
CA LEU A 122 -10.03 -10.49 -13.84
C LEU A 122 -10.09 -9.00 -14.23
N GLY A 123 -11.29 -8.40 -14.23
CA GLY A 123 -11.48 -6.98 -14.55
C GLY A 123 -10.73 -6.04 -13.61
N PHE A 124 -10.80 -6.28 -12.29
CA PHE A 124 -10.03 -5.47 -11.32
C PHE A 124 -8.52 -5.68 -11.45
N ALA A 125 -8.07 -6.92 -11.69
CA ALA A 125 -6.64 -7.21 -11.89
C ALA A 125 -6.09 -6.50 -13.14
N LEU A 126 -6.84 -6.50 -14.25
CA LEU A 126 -6.50 -5.77 -15.47
C LEU A 126 -6.48 -4.26 -15.24
N PHE A 127 -7.43 -3.72 -14.48
CA PHE A 127 -7.44 -2.31 -14.09
C PHE A 127 -6.20 -1.92 -13.27
N ALA A 128 -5.84 -2.71 -12.26
CA ALA A 128 -4.63 -2.48 -11.46
C ALA A 128 -3.34 -2.56 -12.29
N MET A 129 -3.24 -3.55 -13.19
CA MET A 129 -2.10 -3.67 -14.11
C MET A 129 -2.03 -2.48 -15.08
N LEU A 130 -3.18 -2.02 -15.59
CA LEU A 130 -3.24 -0.85 -16.45
C LEU A 130 -2.80 0.42 -15.71
N LEU A 131 -3.21 0.62 -14.45
CA LEU A 131 -2.72 1.76 -13.66
C LEU A 131 -1.20 1.73 -13.46
N LEU A 132 -0.63 0.56 -13.19
CA LEU A 132 0.82 0.39 -13.07
C LEU A 132 1.55 0.64 -14.40
N LEU A 133 0.95 0.23 -15.52
CA LEU A 133 1.48 0.49 -16.85
C LEU A 133 1.40 1.97 -17.19
N LEU A 134 0.25 2.61 -16.96
CA LEU A 134 0.04 4.04 -17.20
C LEU A 134 0.98 4.89 -16.34
N TRP A 135 1.25 4.51 -15.09
CA TRP A 135 2.27 5.16 -14.28
C TRP A 135 3.67 5.18 -14.92
N GLN A 136 4.03 4.19 -15.75
CA GLN A 136 5.32 4.20 -16.46
C GLN A 136 5.35 5.15 -17.66
N PHE A 137 4.18 5.51 -18.21
CA PHE A 137 4.06 6.28 -19.46
C PHE A 137 3.48 7.69 -19.27
N ASP A 138 2.74 7.94 -18.19
CA ASP A 138 2.09 9.21 -17.90
C ASP A 138 2.67 9.80 -16.61
N ASP A 139 3.57 10.78 -16.77
CA ASP A 139 4.24 11.46 -15.65
C ASP A 139 3.26 12.17 -14.68
N ALA A 140 2.02 12.43 -15.11
CA ALA A 140 1.00 13.02 -14.25
C ALA A 140 0.35 11.99 -13.31
N VAL A 141 0.44 10.69 -13.60
CA VAL A 141 -0.07 9.65 -12.71
C VAL A 141 0.92 9.44 -11.59
N SER A 142 0.55 9.84 -10.37
CA SER A 142 1.36 9.49 -9.21
C SER A 142 1.18 8.02 -8.83
N LEU A 143 2.29 7.29 -8.63
CA LEU A 143 2.26 5.92 -8.09
C LEU A 143 1.54 5.87 -6.74
N SER A 144 1.72 6.90 -5.91
CA SER A 144 1.07 6.98 -4.61
C SER A 144 -0.44 7.08 -4.72
N ALA A 145 -0.94 7.98 -5.56
CA ALA A 145 -2.37 8.15 -5.80
C ALA A 145 -2.98 6.84 -6.34
N ALA A 146 -2.32 6.20 -7.31
CA ALA A 146 -2.73 4.91 -7.85
C ALA A 146 -2.77 3.81 -6.78
N ALA A 147 -1.72 3.68 -5.97
CA ALA A 147 -1.65 2.71 -4.90
C ALA A 147 -2.73 2.93 -3.83
N LEU A 148 -2.95 4.19 -3.43
CA LEU A 148 -3.95 4.53 -2.42
C LEU A 148 -5.38 4.33 -2.95
N CYS A 149 -5.64 4.66 -4.20
CA CYS A 149 -6.93 4.39 -4.85
C CYS A 149 -7.21 2.89 -4.88
N LEU A 150 -6.26 2.08 -5.36
CA LEU A 150 -6.39 0.61 -5.37
C LEU A 150 -6.63 0.06 -3.97
N LEU A 151 -5.85 0.52 -2.98
CA LEU A 151 -5.98 0.05 -1.61
C LEU A 151 -7.32 0.47 -1.00
N THR A 152 -7.80 1.69 -1.26
CA THR A 152 -9.11 2.17 -0.79
C THR A 152 -10.25 1.34 -1.38
N LEU A 153 -10.19 1.02 -2.68
CA LEU A 153 -11.18 0.16 -3.34
C LEU A 153 -11.17 -1.26 -2.74
N VAL A 154 -9.96 -1.82 -2.49
CA VAL A 154 -9.79 -3.14 -1.87
C VAL A 154 -10.36 -3.15 -0.46
N VAL A 155 -9.92 -2.23 0.41
CA VAL A 155 -10.34 -2.15 1.82
C VAL A 155 -11.82 -1.86 1.92
N GLY A 156 -12.34 -0.90 1.14
CA GLY A 156 -13.76 -0.57 1.10
C GLY A 156 -14.60 -1.78 0.69
N ARG A 157 -14.19 -2.53 -0.34
CA ARG A 157 -14.90 -3.73 -0.78
C ARG A 157 -14.87 -4.83 0.28
N LEU A 158 -13.72 -5.07 0.92
CA LEU A 158 -13.61 -6.03 2.01
C LEU A 158 -14.49 -5.62 3.19
N ALA A 159 -14.57 -4.33 3.52
CA ALA A 159 -15.46 -3.84 4.57
C ALA A 159 -16.93 -4.11 4.26
N VAL A 160 -17.39 -3.80 3.03
CA VAL A 160 -18.77 -4.11 2.61
C VAL A 160 -19.05 -5.61 2.64
N GLU A 161 -18.11 -6.44 2.15
CA GLU A 161 -18.29 -7.88 2.15
C GLU A 161 -18.29 -8.46 3.57
N SER A 162 -17.47 -7.93 4.48
CA SER A 162 -17.52 -8.25 5.92
C SER A 162 -18.90 -7.93 6.51
N VAL A 163 -19.43 -6.74 6.26
CA VAL A 163 -20.79 -6.38 6.72
C VAL A 163 -21.83 -7.33 6.13
N ARG A 164 -21.75 -7.60 4.82
CA ARG A 164 -22.69 -8.48 4.13
C ARG A 164 -22.69 -9.90 4.69
N GLN A 165 -21.51 -10.49 4.92
CA GLN A 165 -21.36 -11.86 5.42
C GLN A 165 -21.80 -12.00 6.88
N ASN A 166 -21.71 -10.93 7.68
CA ASN A 166 -22.10 -10.93 9.08
C ASN A 166 -23.50 -10.34 9.34
N LEU A 167 -24.17 -9.78 8.32
CA LEU A 167 -25.50 -9.22 8.46
C LEU A 167 -26.58 -10.25 8.84
N PRO A 168 -26.61 -11.48 8.27
CA PRO A 168 -27.54 -12.52 8.72
C PRO A 168 -27.33 -12.85 10.20
N PHE A 169 -26.08 -13.09 10.59
CA PHE A 169 -25.70 -13.34 11.98
C PHE A 169 -26.14 -12.21 12.94
N ALA A 170 -25.94 -10.95 12.54
CA ALA A 170 -26.39 -9.80 13.33
C ALA A 170 -27.92 -9.67 13.42
N ARG A 171 -28.66 -10.18 12.42
CA ARG A 171 -30.13 -10.24 12.46
C ARG A 171 -30.60 -11.34 13.42
N ASP A 172 -29.95 -12.51 13.38
CA ASP A 172 -30.29 -13.66 14.22
C ASP A 172 -30.06 -13.36 15.72
N LEU A 173 -29.00 -12.61 16.03
CA LEU A 173 -28.73 -12.13 17.40
C LEU A 173 -29.79 -11.17 17.95
N GLY A 174 -30.42 -10.37 17.07
CA GLY A 174 -31.28 -9.25 17.46
C GLY A 174 -30.51 -8.00 17.89
N ARG A 175 -31.15 -6.82 17.73
CA ARG A 175 -30.49 -5.51 17.94
C ARG A 175 -30.06 -5.26 19.40
N SER A 176 -30.83 -5.71 20.38
CA SER A 176 -30.53 -5.53 21.81
C SER A 176 -29.30 -6.33 22.23
N ASN A 177 -29.27 -7.63 21.93
CA ASN A 177 -28.14 -8.51 22.23
C ASN A 177 -26.89 -8.06 21.48
N MET A 178 -27.01 -7.68 20.21
CA MET A 178 -25.88 -7.16 19.43
C MET A 178 -25.27 -5.92 20.09
N ARG A 179 -26.08 -4.96 20.55
CA ARG A 179 -25.58 -3.77 21.28
C ARG A 179 -24.89 -4.15 22.59
N ALA A 180 -25.46 -5.07 23.36
CA ALA A 180 -24.84 -5.54 24.61
C ALA A 180 -23.48 -6.21 24.36
N LEU A 181 -23.38 -7.06 23.33
CA LEU A 181 -22.15 -7.74 22.92
C LEU A 181 -21.09 -6.77 22.39
N ILE A 182 -21.49 -5.79 21.56
CA ILE A 182 -20.59 -4.70 21.10
C ILE A 182 -20.05 -3.90 22.28
N THR A 183 -20.92 -3.50 23.20
CA THR A 183 -20.53 -2.70 24.38
C THR A 183 -19.55 -3.47 25.26
N ARG A 184 -19.83 -4.76 25.51
CA ARG A 184 -18.94 -5.66 26.25
C ARG A 184 -17.60 -5.84 25.55
N ALA A 185 -17.59 -6.02 24.23
CA ALA A 185 -16.36 -6.14 23.45
C ALA A 185 -15.52 -4.86 23.49
N LEU A 186 -16.15 -3.67 23.37
CA LEU A 186 -15.46 -2.38 23.50
C LEU A 186 -14.83 -2.21 24.90
N MET A 187 -15.55 -2.58 25.96
CA MET A 187 -15.03 -2.57 27.35
C MET A 187 -13.87 -3.56 27.60
N LEU A 188 -13.67 -4.54 26.73
CA LEU A 188 -12.55 -5.47 26.79
C LEU A 188 -11.41 -5.06 25.84
N TRP A 189 -11.74 -4.35 24.76
CA TRP A 189 -10.80 -3.89 23.73
C TRP A 189 -10.15 -2.53 24.05
N TRP A 190 -10.72 -1.70 24.93
CA TRP A 190 -10.22 -0.34 25.22
C TRP A 190 -8.71 -0.23 25.55
N PRO A 191 -8.00 -1.21 26.17
CA PRO A 191 -6.55 -1.07 26.38
C PRO A 191 -5.77 -0.94 25.06
N MET A 192 -6.32 -1.46 23.95
CA MET A 192 -5.73 -1.28 22.62
C MET A 192 -5.80 0.19 22.16
N LEU A 193 -6.81 0.96 22.59
CA LEU A 193 -6.88 2.40 22.30
C LEU A 193 -5.72 3.16 22.95
N LEU A 194 -5.29 2.75 24.15
CA LEU A 194 -4.10 3.33 24.78
C LEU A 194 -2.84 3.03 23.97
N LEU A 195 -2.69 1.81 23.44
CA LEU A 195 -1.56 1.46 22.57
C LEU A 195 -1.58 2.23 21.25
N ILE A 196 -2.76 2.40 20.64
CA ILE A 196 -2.93 3.21 19.43
C ILE A 196 -2.59 4.67 19.71
N ALA A 197 -3.12 5.25 20.79
CA ALA A 197 -2.83 6.63 21.19
C ALA A 197 -1.34 6.83 21.48
N LEU A 198 -0.70 5.87 22.17
CA LEU A 198 0.74 5.88 22.41
C LEU A 198 1.55 5.77 21.12
N GLY A 199 1.15 4.89 20.19
CA GLY A 199 1.78 4.75 18.88
C GLY A 199 1.70 6.03 18.04
N LEU A 200 0.51 6.65 17.97
CA LEU A 200 0.31 7.94 17.31
C LEU A 200 1.10 9.07 17.98
N HIS A 201 1.15 9.09 19.31
CA HIS A 201 1.97 10.05 20.06
C HIS A 201 3.46 9.88 19.76
N LEU A 202 3.97 8.64 19.77
CA LEU A 202 5.35 8.33 19.42
C LEU A 202 5.65 8.68 17.96
N GLY A 203 4.73 8.41 17.03
CA GLY A 203 4.82 8.82 15.63
C GLY A 203 4.96 10.34 15.49
N ASN A 204 4.07 11.11 16.13
CA ASN A 204 4.14 12.57 16.12
C ASN A 204 5.44 13.09 16.74
N ARG A 205 5.89 12.52 17.87
CA ARG A 205 7.16 12.88 18.51
C ARG A 205 8.38 12.57 17.65
N LEU A 206 8.36 11.45 16.92
CA LEU A 206 9.43 11.09 15.98
C LEU A 206 9.45 12.03 14.78
N SER A 207 8.28 12.46 14.29
CA SER A 207 8.18 13.48 13.23
C SER A 207 8.74 14.82 13.70
N GLU A 208 8.25 15.33 14.84
CA GLU A 208 8.74 16.58 15.45
C GLU A 208 10.25 16.53 15.76
N GLY A 209 10.72 15.39 16.28
CA GLY A 209 12.13 15.15 16.57
C GLY A 209 12.99 15.11 15.31
N GLY A 210 12.51 14.47 14.24
CA GLY A 210 13.16 14.43 12.94
C GLY A 210 13.28 15.82 12.31
N GLU A 211 12.21 16.61 12.38
CA GLU A 211 12.21 18.02 11.95
C GLU A 211 13.20 18.86 12.77
N ALA A 212 13.15 18.78 14.10
CA ALA A 212 14.06 19.52 14.98
C ALA A 212 15.53 19.15 14.73
N MET A 213 15.82 17.87 14.43
CA MET A 213 17.14 17.40 14.03
C MET A 213 17.62 18.05 12.72
N LEU A 214 16.72 18.18 11.73
CA LEU A 214 17.04 18.83 10.47
C LEU A 214 17.37 20.31 10.66
N TYR A 215 16.60 21.02 11.51
CA TYR A 215 16.90 22.41 11.87
C TYR A 215 18.24 22.54 12.61
N ARG A 216 18.49 21.75 13.65
CA ARG A 216 19.76 21.80 14.42
C ARG A 216 20.98 21.52 13.56
N SER A 217 20.83 20.67 12.56
CA SER A 217 21.93 20.31 11.68
C SER A 217 22.27 21.33 10.60
N GLY A 218 21.47 22.40 10.46
CA GLY A 218 21.61 23.36 9.36
C GLY A 218 21.26 22.77 7.98
N SER A 219 20.69 21.57 7.91
CA SER A 219 20.24 20.97 6.63
C SER A 219 19.03 21.71 6.04
N VAL A 220 18.30 22.40 6.90
CA VAL A 220 17.05 23.09 6.58
C VAL A 220 17.11 24.46 7.25
N THR A 221 16.75 25.52 6.53
CA THR A 221 16.91 26.89 7.07
C THR A 221 15.77 27.20 8.06
N PRO A 222 16.04 27.55 9.32
CA PRO A 222 14.98 27.93 10.25
C PRO A 222 14.31 29.25 9.82
N TYR A 223 13.02 29.38 10.13
CA TYR A 223 12.22 30.61 9.91
C TYR A 223 11.50 30.98 11.21
N CYS A 224 11.36 32.27 11.48
CA CYS A 224 10.53 32.79 12.56
C CYS A 224 9.22 33.31 11.98
N ALA A 225 8.08 32.93 12.55
CA ALA A 225 6.77 33.55 12.28
C ALA A 225 6.36 34.38 13.49
N LEU A 226 5.72 35.51 13.20
CA LEU A 226 5.04 36.31 14.19
C LEU A 226 3.63 35.70 14.39
N GLU A 227 3.30 35.26 15.61
CA GLU A 227 1.93 34.94 16.00
C GLU A 227 1.13 36.26 16.13
N ALA A 228 0.74 36.85 15.01
CA ALA A 228 -0.22 37.96 15.02
C ALA A 228 -1.64 37.36 14.95
N GLY A 229 -2.37 37.45 16.07
CA GLY A 229 -3.76 37.00 16.21
C GLY A 229 -4.78 37.74 15.32
N ASP A 230 -4.34 38.75 14.57
CA ASP A 230 -5.12 39.43 13.54
C ASP A 230 -4.27 39.57 12.28
N ALA A 231 -4.72 38.96 11.18
CA ALA A 231 -3.99 38.85 9.91
C ALA A 231 -3.74 40.17 9.16
N ASN A 232 -3.97 41.34 9.79
CA ASN A 232 -4.04 42.64 9.10
C ASN A 232 -3.19 43.77 9.74
N ILE A 233 -2.29 43.48 10.68
CA ILE A 233 -1.43 44.54 11.26
C ILE A 233 -0.02 44.45 10.66
N ILE A 234 0.32 45.42 9.81
CA ILE A 234 1.65 45.64 9.23
C ILE A 234 2.36 46.68 10.10
N LEU A 235 3.52 46.32 10.68
CA LEU A 235 4.39 47.28 11.37
C LEU A 235 5.64 47.57 10.54
N ALA A 236 5.90 48.86 10.33
CA ALA A 236 7.08 49.39 9.66
C ALA A 236 8.22 49.65 10.68
N CYS A 237 9.47 49.35 10.31
CA CYS A 237 10.65 49.69 11.11
C CYS A 237 11.24 51.05 10.70
N PRO A 238 11.27 52.07 11.59
CA PRO A 238 12.34 53.07 11.56
C PRO A 238 12.73 53.58 12.99
N PRO A 239 13.77 54.42 13.17
CA PRO A 239 15.10 53.97 13.52
C PRO A 239 15.62 54.44 14.88
N GLY A 240 16.51 53.63 15.45
CA GLY A 240 17.50 53.96 16.47
C GLY A 240 18.60 52.90 16.46
N HIS A 241 19.63 53.10 15.63
CA HIS A 241 20.79 52.21 15.38
C HIS A 241 20.54 50.83 14.75
N ALA A 242 19.81 50.79 13.64
CA ALA A 242 19.76 49.66 12.70
C ALA A 242 20.29 50.03 11.30
N ARG A 243 20.92 49.08 10.59
CA ARG A 243 21.07 49.07 9.12
C ARG A 243 20.95 47.63 8.59
N LEU A 244 19.90 47.37 7.81
CA LEU A 244 19.81 46.27 6.84
C LEU A 244 20.47 46.74 5.54
N LEU A 245 21.32 45.91 4.93
CA LEU A 245 22.00 46.22 3.67
C LEU A 245 20.99 46.16 2.50
N PRO A 246 21.11 47.02 1.46
CA PRO A 246 20.22 47.03 0.29
C PRO A 246 20.09 45.69 -0.46
N GLU A 247 21.03 44.78 -0.24
CA GLU A 247 21.12 43.42 -0.78
C GLU A 247 20.22 42.43 -0.01
N GLN A 248 19.83 42.80 1.21
CA GLN A 248 19.10 41.98 2.18
C GLN A 248 17.59 42.20 2.12
N ILE A 249 17.11 42.91 1.08
CA ILE A 249 15.69 43.08 0.75
C ILE A 249 15.47 42.52 -0.66
N THR A 250 14.95 41.29 -0.75
CA THR A 250 14.45 40.75 -2.02
C THR A 250 13.11 41.40 -2.37
N ARG A 251 13.09 42.29 -3.37
CA ARG A 251 11.84 42.66 -4.06
C ARG A 251 11.40 41.49 -4.94
N LEU A 252 10.26 40.88 -4.62
CA LEU A 252 9.51 40.08 -5.59
C LEU A 252 8.83 41.02 -6.60
N ALA A 253 8.79 40.62 -7.87
CA ALA A 253 8.23 41.43 -8.94
C ALA A 253 6.71 41.67 -8.75
N PRO A 254 6.14 42.81 -9.20
CA PRO A 254 4.81 43.29 -8.82
C PRO A 254 3.60 42.45 -9.27
N MET A 255 3.80 41.32 -9.95
CA MET A 255 2.70 40.54 -10.54
C MET A 255 2.21 39.36 -9.69
N GLU A 256 2.89 39.01 -8.59
CA GLU A 256 2.46 37.94 -7.67
C GLU A 256 1.87 38.44 -6.35
N THR A 257 1.76 39.75 -6.17
CA THR A 257 1.29 40.41 -4.92
C THR A 257 -0.24 40.46 -4.73
N ALA A 258 -1.03 39.71 -5.49
CA ALA A 258 -2.49 39.80 -5.37
C ALA A 258 -3.08 39.06 -4.15
N THR A 259 -2.38 38.11 -3.52
CA THR A 259 -2.92 37.42 -2.34
C THR A 259 -1.80 36.99 -1.38
N GLN A 260 -1.73 37.71 -0.25
CA GLN A 260 -1.09 37.36 1.03
C GLN A 260 0.43 37.58 1.16
N THR A 261 0.80 38.48 2.07
CA THR A 261 2.18 38.92 2.38
C THR A 261 2.67 38.36 3.73
N LEU A 262 3.60 37.41 3.67
CA LEU A 262 4.39 36.92 4.82
C LEU A 262 5.79 37.57 4.79
N CYS A 263 6.32 37.97 5.96
CA CYS A 263 7.73 38.35 6.12
C CYS A 263 8.42 37.40 7.09
N ALA A 264 9.64 36.95 6.76
CA ALA A 264 10.47 36.11 7.61
C ALA A 264 11.87 36.71 7.75
N TYR A 265 12.38 36.76 8.99
CA TYR A 265 13.76 37.11 9.30
C TYR A 265 14.71 35.99 8.86
N VAL A 266 15.84 36.35 8.22
CA VAL A 266 16.83 35.41 7.69
C VAL A 266 18.23 35.89 8.12
N PRO A 267 18.99 35.12 8.91
CA PRO A 267 20.38 35.47 9.18
C PRO A 267 21.24 35.26 7.92
N PRO A 268 22.23 36.12 7.64
CA PRO A 268 23.21 35.85 6.58
C PRO A 268 24.05 34.63 6.95
N LEU A 269 24.22 33.68 6.04
CA LEU A 269 25.16 32.57 6.21
C LEU A 269 26.54 33.00 5.70
N PRO A 270 27.58 33.04 6.54
CA PRO A 270 28.93 32.78 6.09
C PRO A 270 29.10 31.26 6.05
N PHE A 271 29.23 30.66 4.87
CA PHE A 271 29.93 29.40 4.75
C PHE A 271 31.38 29.71 4.42
N ASP A 272 32.12 30.22 5.40
CA ASP A 272 33.54 29.96 5.47
C ASP A 272 33.72 28.59 6.12
N ASP A 273 34.67 27.80 5.62
CA ASP A 273 35.05 26.45 6.07
C ASP A 273 35.58 26.44 7.53
N ILE A 274 34.78 26.87 8.50
CA ILE A 274 35.14 26.82 9.92
C ILE A 274 34.68 25.46 10.46
N HIS A 275 35.65 24.56 10.61
CA HIS A 275 35.44 23.13 10.86
C HIS A 275 34.96 22.73 12.27
N ASP A 276 34.84 23.64 13.24
CA ASP A 276 34.70 23.23 14.67
C ASP A 276 33.62 23.94 15.50
N VAL A 277 32.74 24.76 14.91
CA VAL A 277 31.67 25.40 15.70
C VAL A 277 30.44 24.49 15.76
N GLN A 278 30.18 23.88 16.92
CA GLN A 278 28.89 23.26 17.17
C GLN A 278 27.79 24.31 17.03
N PRO A 279 26.79 24.12 16.16
CA PRO A 279 25.73 25.10 15.98
C PRO A 279 24.96 25.23 17.30
N ALA A 280 25.03 26.42 17.91
CA ALA A 280 24.13 26.76 19.00
C ALA A 280 22.67 26.61 18.52
N PRO A 281 21.74 26.12 19.36
CA PRO A 281 20.35 25.97 18.96
C PRO A 281 19.79 27.32 18.49
N PHE A 282 19.32 27.39 17.24
CA PHE A 282 18.71 28.59 16.68
C PHE A 282 17.53 29.03 17.55
N GLN A 283 17.60 30.26 18.08
CA GLN A 283 16.51 30.92 18.78
C GLN A 283 16.05 32.11 17.94
N CYS A 284 14.74 32.27 17.78
CA CYS A 284 14.22 33.51 17.22
C CYS A 284 14.62 34.68 18.13
N PRO A 285 15.06 35.82 17.57
CA PRO A 285 15.42 36.96 18.38
C PRO A 285 14.22 37.37 19.24
N PRO A 286 14.41 37.58 20.57
CA PRO A 286 13.35 38.15 21.38
C PRO A 286 13.08 39.57 20.88
N ASP A 287 11.81 39.90 20.61
CA ASP A 287 11.43 41.27 20.32
C ASP A 287 11.55 42.09 21.60
N LEU A 288 12.56 42.94 21.69
CA LEU A 288 12.86 43.74 22.88
C LEU A 288 11.82 44.83 23.13
N GLU A 289 10.97 45.17 22.14
CA GLU A 289 10.06 46.31 22.22
C GLU A 289 8.57 45.94 22.34
N THR A 290 8.13 44.77 21.84
CA THR A 290 6.68 44.48 21.72
C THR A 290 6.14 43.42 22.68
N ALA A 291 6.99 42.72 23.44
CA ALA A 291 6.61 41.55 24.25
C ALA A 291 5.90 40.42 23.43
N ILE A 292 5.93 40.48 22.10
CA ILE A 292 5.37 39.46 21.22
C ILE A 292 6.45 38.38 21.02
N ALA A 293 6.14 37.15 21.43
CA ALA A 293 7.04 36.03 21.27
C ALA A 293 7.07 35.59 19.79
N TRP A 294 8.17 35.83 19.09
CA TRP A 294 8.44 35.20 17.80
C TRP A 294 8.53 33.68 18.01
N GLN A 295 7.60 32.94 17.43
CA GLN A 295 7.68 31.48 17.43
C GLN A 295 8.43 31.02 16.17
N VAL A 296 9.26 29.99 16.30
CA VAL A 296 9.83 29.31 15.13
C VAL A 296 8.67 28.78 14.30
N SER A 297 8.47 29.35 13.11
CA SER A 297 7.44 28.89 12.19
C SER A 297 7.83 27.50 11.70
N ARG A 298 7.05 26.50 12.07
CA ARG A 298 7.19 25.17 11.49
C ARG A 298 6.51 25.17 10.12
N LEU A 299 7.20 25.72 9.11
CA LEU A 299 6.89 25.35 7.74
C LEU A 299 7.07 23.84 7.61
N ASP A 300 6.19 23.20 6.85
CA ASP A 300 6.33 21.79 6.49
C ASP A 300 7.77 21.51 6.00
N ILE A 301 8.31 20.38 6.43
CA ILE A 301 9.69 19.95 6.16
C ILE A 301 10.04 20.06 4.68
N PHE A 302 9.11 19.71 3.78
CA PHE A 302 9.33 19.75 2.34
C PHE A 302 9.29 21.15 1.78
N SER A 303 8.39 22.01 2.25
CA SER A 303 8.40 23.42 1.91
C SER A 303 9.71 24.09 2.30
N ASN A 304 10.31 23.66 3.41
CA ASN A 304 11.59 24.20 3.85
C ASN A 304 12.79 23.65 3.06
N ILE A 305 12.78 22.36 2.72
CA ILE A 305 13.76 21.77 1.80
C ILE A 305 13.69 22.48 0.44
N ASP A 306 12.50 22.72 -0.10
CA ASP A 306 12.30 23.37 -1.39
C ASP A 306 12.88 24.79 -1.41
N ARG A 307 12.60 25.59 -0.37
CA ARG A 307 13.20 26.91 -0.20
C ARG A 307 14.72 26.86 -0.04
N THR A 308 15.24 25.88 0.70
CA THR A 308 16.68 25.69 0.89
C THR A 308 17.37 25.34 -0.44
N VAL A 309 16.74 24.49 -1.25
CA VAL A 309 17.21 24.16 -2.60
C VAL A 309 17.12 25.38 -3.52
N ALA A 310 16.02 26.12 -3.53
CA ALA A 310 15.88 27.34 -4.33
C ALA A 310 16.98 28.36 -4.03
N ARG A 311 17.32 28.55 -2.73
CA ARG A 311 18.44 29.40 -2.30
C ARG A 311 19.79 28.89 -2.79
N ALA A 312 20.05 27.58 -2.68
CA ALA A 312 21.28 26.99 -3.17
C ALA A 312 21.44 27.20 -4.69
N TYR A 313 20.35 27.08 -5.46
CA TYR A 313 20.36 27.37 -6.90
C TYR A 313 20.55 28.87 -7.19
N ALA A 314 19.96 29.78 -6.42
CA ALA A 314 20.18 31.22 -6.57
C ALA A 314 21.66 31.60 -6.33
N ALA A 315 22.29 31.05 -5.30
CA ALA A 315 23.72 31.24 -5.04
C ALA A 315 24.60 30.65 -6.16
N GLN A 316 24.20 29.50 -6.73
CA GLN A 316 24.87 28.91 -7.90
C GLN A 316 24.75 29.79 -9.14
N HIS A 317 23.58 30.38 -9.39
CA HIS A 317 23.39 31.33 -10.48
C HIS A 317 24.33 32.53 -10.34
N GLN A 318 24.47 33.11 -9.14
CA GLN A 318 25.40 34.21 -8.89
C GLN A 318 26.86 33.80 -9.12
N ARG A 319 27.29 32.64 -8.61
CA ARG A 319 28.65 32.12 -8.85
C ARG A 319 28.90 31.85 -10.33
N LEU A 320 27.88 31.38 -11.04
CA LEU A 320 28.00 31.16 -12.48
C LEU A 320 28.14 32.47 -13.24
N GLU A 321 27.36 33.50 -12.91
CA GLU A 321 27.51 34.83 -13.53
C GLU A 321 28.92 35.39 -13.30
N LEU A 322 29.48 35.23 -12.10
CA LEU A 322 30.86 35.62 -11.79
C LEU A 322 31.91 34.79 -12.57
N ALA A 323 31.69 33.49 -12.73
CA ALA A 323 32.59 32.65 -13.52
C ALA A 323 32.51 33.01 -15.02
N LEU A 324 31.30 33.25 -15.54
CA LEU A 324 31.06 33.63 -16.93
C LEU A 324 31.52 35.05 -17.26
N SER A 325 31.68 35.94 -16.28
CA SER A 325 32.30 37.25 -16.48
C SER A 325 33.84 37.17 -16.50
N SER A 326 34.41 36.08 -15.99
CA SER A 326 35.87 35.83 -15.97
C SER A 326 36.40 35.08 -17.21
N VAL A 327 35.52 34.58 -18.08
CA VAL A 327 35.93 33.88 -19.31
C VAL A 327 36.27 34.90 -20.39
N ASP A 328 37.53 34.88 -20.82
CA ASP A 328 38.04 35.72 -21.90
C ASP A 328 37.31 35.38 -23.22
N SER A 329 37.02 36.39 -24.04
CA SER A 329 36.19 36.22 -25.25
C SER A 329 36.90 35.47 -26.38
N THR A 330 38.20 35.21 -26.24
CA THR A 330 39.05 34.52 -27.20
C THR A 330 39.24 33.05 -26.80
N VAL A 331 38.25 32.21 -27.12
CA VAL A 331 38.40 30.75 -27.02
C VAL A 331 38.97 30.22 -28.34
N ASP A 332 40.15 29.61 -28.29
CA ASP A 332 40.79 29.00 -29.46
C ASP A 332 39.89 27.96 -30.14
N ARG A 333 39.89 27.93 -31.48
CA ARG A 333 39.05 27.12 -32.40
C ARG A 333 39.20 25.59 -32.31
N VAL A 334 39.77 25.07 -31.22
CA VAL A 334 40.08 23.64 -31.08
C VAL A 334 38.94 22.96 -30.29
N PRO A 335 38.24 21.96 -30.85
CA PRO A 335 37.13 21.27 -30.16
C PRO A 335 37.51 20.71 -28.78
N ASP A 336 38.75 20.28 -28.60
CA ASP A 336 39.27 19.78 -27.31
C ASP A 336 39.53 20.92 -26.30
N VAL A 337 39.78 22.15 -26.77
CA VAL A 337 39.82 23.35 -25.90
C VAL A 337 38.41 23.73 -25.49
N ALA A 338 37.45 23.72 -26.41
CA ALA A 338 36.04 23.99 -26.11
C ALA A 338 35.43 22.95 -25.14
N GLU A 339 35.77 21.67 -25.25
CA GLU A 339 35.37 20.65 -24.27
C GLU A 339 35.98 20.92 -22.89
N ARG A 340 37.27 21.25 -22.81
CA ARG A 340 37.94 21.58 -21.54
C ARG A 340 37.33 22.81 -20.88
N GLU A 341 37.10 23.87 -21.64
CA GLU A 341 36.45 25.09 -21.14
C GLU A 341 34.98 24.85 -20.77
N ALA A 342 34.24 24.04 -21.54
CA ALA A 342 32.88 23.65 -21.16
C ALA A 342 32.86 22.87 -19.84
N ARG A 343 33.80 21.95 -19.61
CA ARG A 343 33.94 21.24 -18.33
C ARG A 343 34.34 22.19 -17.20
N ARG A 344 35.23 23.15 -17.45
CA ARG A 344 35.65 24.17 -16.48
C ARG A 344 34.48 25.08 -16.08
N LEU A 345 33.71 25.57 -17.05
CA LEU A 345 32.48 26.34 -16.84
C LEU A 345 31.44 25.53 -16.05
N PHE A 346 31.27 24.26 -16.39
CA PHE A 346 30.33 23.38 -15.69
C PHE A 346 30.81 22.97 -14.28
N ALA A 347 32.11 23.00 -14.00
CA ALA A 347 32.66 22.66 -12.68
C ALA A 347 32.19 23.62 -11.58
N VAL A 348 31.74 24.83 -11.94
CA VAL A 348 31.10 25.80 -11.04
C VAL A 348 29.76 25.27 -10.50
N VAL A 349 29.10 24.37 -11.22
CA VAL A 349 27.91 23.65 -10.75
C VAL A 349 28.35 22.61 -9.71
N PRO A 350 27.96 22.74 -8.43
CA PRO A 350 28.46 21.91 -7.34
C PRO A 350 28.14 20.43 -7.57
N ALA A 351 28.94 19.54 -7.00
CA ALA A 351 28.76 18.10 -7.18
C ALA A 351 27.57 17.51 -6.39
N SER A 352 27.01 18.26 -5.45
CA SER A 352 25.90 17.84 -4.59
C SER A 352 24.99 19.02 -4.26
N THR A 353 23.87 18.75 -3.59
CA THR A 353 22.94 19.79 -3.11
C THR A 353 23.53 20.64 -1.97
N GLY A 354 24.70 20.28 -1.42
CA GLY A 354 25.28 20.89 -0.22
C GLY A 354 24.81 20.24 1.09
N MET A 355 23.74 19.43 1.06
CA MET A 355 23.29 18.68 2.23
C MET A 355 24.26 17.55 2.57
N ARG A 356 24.68 17.46 3.85
CA ARG A 356 25.60 16.43 4.35
C ARG A 356 24.87 15.41 5.22
N THR A 357 25.25 14.14 5.07
CA THR A 357 24.87 13.07 6.00
C THR A 357 25.70 13.17 7.28
N VAL A 358 25.15 12.76 8.41
CA VAL A 358 25.83 12.70 9.72
C VAL A 358 26.02 11.26 10.16
N SER A 359 27.03 10.98 10.98
CA SER A 359 27.16 9.67 11.62
C SER A 359 26.01 9.47 12.62
N CYS A 360 25.14 8.49 12.35
CA CYS A 360 24.03 8.16 13.24
C CYS A 360 24.41 7.01 14.16
N GLY A 361 24.02 7.08 15.43
CA GLY A 361 24.00 5.91 16.31
C GLY A 361 22.95 4.90 15.84
N PHE A 362 23.16 3.61 16.14
CA PHE A 362 22.26 2.53 15.69
C PHE A 362 20.79 2.72 16.15
N ALA A 363 20.57 3.37 17.29
CA ALA A 363 19.22 3.63 17.83
C ALA A 363 18.62 4.97 17.39
N ASP A 364 19.35 5.81 16.66
CA ASP A 364 18.86 7.13 16.23
C ASP A 364 18.10 7.02 14.90
N ILE A 365 16.85 6.57 15.00
CA ILE A 365 15.94 6.38 13.86
C ILE A 365 15.73 7.70 13.10
N GLY A 366 15.66 8.84 13.82
CA GLY A 366 15.49 10.16 13.22
C GLY A 366 16.68 10.56 12.35
N CYS A 367 17.90 10.37 12.85
CA CYS A 367 19.12 10.58 12.08
C CYS A 367 19.20 9.65 10.86
N GLY A 368 18.86 8.36 11.03
CA GLY A 368 18.83 7.38 9.93
C GLY A 368 17.87 7.78 8.82
N ALA A 369 16.65 8.20 9.16
CA ALA A 369 15.66 8.69 8.22
C ALA A 369 16.16 9.94 7.48
N ARG A 370 16.75 10.91 8.18
CA ARG A 370 17.40 12.09 7.57
C ARG A 370 18.44 11.70 6.54
N ASN A 371 19.38 10.84 6.91
CA ASN A 371 20.46 10.42 6.02
C ASN A 371 19.93 9.75 4.77
N LEU A 372 18.83 8.98 4.88
CA LEU A 372 18.16 8.41 3.73
C LEU A 372 17.65 9.50 2.78
N VAL A 373 16.92 10.50 3.28
CA VAL A 373 16.41 11.63 2.47
C VAL A 373 17.55 12.40 1.79
N VAL A 374 18.56 12.81 2.58
CA VAL A 374 19.73 13.54 2.06
C VAL A 374 20.49 12.71 1.03
N SER A 375 20.67 11.41 1.26
CA SER A 375 21.38 10.53 0.34
C SER A 375 20.65 10.37 -1.00
N GLU A 376 19.32 10.23 -0.98
CA GLU A 376 18.50 10.10 -2.18
C GLU A 376 18.40 11.43 -2.94
N LEU A 377 18.27 12.58 -2.25
CA LEU A 377 18.33 13.90 -2.88
C LEU A 377 19.69 14.14 -3.53
N ASN A 378 20.80 13.84 -2.85
CA ASN A 378 22.14 13.95 -3.42
C ASN A 378 22.40 12.99 -4.58
N LYS A 379 21.82 11.78 -4.55
CA LYS A 379 21.91 10.81 -5.64
C LYS A 379 21.09 11.27 -6.86
N ALA A 380 19.87 11.76 -6.65
CA ALA A 380 19.03 12.32 -7.71
C ALA A 380 19.71 13.53 -8.37
N TYR A 381 20.26 14.44 -7.55
CA TYR A 381 21.02 15.59 -8.02
C TYR A 381 22.27 15.19 -8.81
N ARG A 382 23.12 14.30 -8.27
CA ARG A 382 24.33 13.82 -8.98
C ARG A 382 23.99 13.18 -10.33
N LYS A 383 22.91 12.40 -10.38
CA LYS A 383 22.43 11.77 -11.62
C LYS A 383 21.93 12.82 -12.63
N SER A 384 21.20 13.82 -12.18
CA SER A 384 20.75 14.95 -13.01
C SER A 384 21.96 15.74 -13.53
N ARG A 385 22.84 16.19 -12.63
CA ARG A 385 24.09 16.91 -12.94
C ARG A 385 24.93 16.18 -13.98
N ALA A 386 25.21 14.89 -13.79
CA ALA A 386 26.04 14.12 -14.72
C ALA A 386 25.42 14.00 -16.12
N ARG A 387 24.08 13.96 -16.23
CA ARG A 387 23.39 13.99 -17.53
C ARG A 387 23.49 15.38 -18.18
N THR A 388 23.31 16.43 -17.38
CA THR A 388 23.39 17.82 -17.81
C THR A 388 24.80 18.17 -18.28
N GLU A 389 25.83 17.75 -17.54
CA GLU A 389 27.24 17.92 -17.90
C GLU A 389 27.55 17.30 -19.26
N ARG A 390 27.17 16.03 -19.46
CA ARG A 390 27.39 15.34 -20.74
C ARG A 390 26.69 16.02 -21.90
N LYS A 391 25.44 16.46 -21.70
CA LYS A 391 24.68 17.19 -22.74
C LYS A 391 25.32 18.54 -23.07
N PHE A 392 25.74 19.29 -22.05
CA PHE A 392 26.39 20.58 -22.22
C PHE A 392 27.73 20.44 -22.96
N VAL A 393 28.60 19.56 -22.49
CA VAL A 393 29.93 19.33 -23.10
C VAL A 393 29.81 18.85 -24.54
N ALA A 394 28.87 17.93 -24.83
CA ALA A 394 28.64 17.46 -26.19
C ALA A 394 28.11 18.56 -27.13
N ASP A 395 27.18 19.40 -26.66
CA ASP A 395 26.63 20.53 -27.43
C ASP A 395 27.73 21.57 -27.73
N MET A 396 28.53 21.93 -26.72
CA MET A 396 29.64 22.88 -26.87
C MET A 396 30.73 22.37 -27.82
N ARG A 397 31.10 21.08 -27.70
CA ARG A 397 32.06 20.43 -28.62
C ARG A 397 31.53 20.40 -30.06
N GLY A 398 30.26 20.05 -30.24
CA GLY A 398 29.62 20.01 -31.55
C GLY A 398 29.55 21.38 -32.22
N ARG A 399 29.28 22.45 -31.45
CA ARG A 399 29.29 23.83 -31.93
C ARG A 399 30.68 24.32 -32.27
N ALA A 400 31.67 24.08 -31.42
CA ALA A 400 33.05 24.46 -31.70
C ALA A 400 33.57 23.81 -32.99
N ALA A 401 33.19 22.56 -33.26
CA ALA A 401 33.51 21.89 -34.52
C ALA A 401 32.77 22.47 -35.76
N ALA A 402 31.70 23.23 -35.56
CA ALA A 402 30.87 23.81 -36.62
C ALA A 402 31.20 25.28 -36.94
N LEU A 403 31.97 25.97 -36.09
CA LEU A 403 32.39 27.36 -36.30
C LEU A 403 33.32 27.44 -37.52
N LYS A 404 32.98 28.29 -38.50
CA LYS A 404 33.77 28.47 -39.73
C LYS A 404 34.40 29.86 -39.85
N THR A 405 33.94 30.83 -39.06
CA THR A 405 34.34 32.25 -39.21
C THR A 405 34.57 32.96 -37.87
N ASP A 406 35.43 34.00 -37.85
CA ASP A 406 35.76 34.79 -36.65
C ASP A 406 34.52 35.50 -36.03
N ALA A 407 33.52 35.83 -36.86
CA ALA A 407 32.29 36.44 -36.40
C ALA A 407 31.40 35.47 -35.58
N GLU A 408 31.47 34.17 -35.89
CA GLU A 408 30.76 33.13 -35.13
C GLU A 408 31.48 32.81 -33.81
N ASP A 409 32.82 32.98 -33.75
CA ASP A 409 33.62 32.82 -32.53
C ASP A 409 33.20 33.83 -31.44
N ALA A 410 32.96 35.09 -31.83
CA ALA A 410 32.50 36.13 -30.90
C ALA A 410 31.09 35.84 -30.31
N ALA A 411 30.27 35.03 -30.99
CA ALA A 411 28.93 34.63 -30.53
C ALA A 411 28.93 33.39 -29.62
N TRP A 412 30.08 32.74 -29.42
CA TRP A 412 30.19 31.49 -28.66
C TRP A 412 29.91 31.68 -27.16
N VAL A 413 30.53 32.68 -26.50
CA VAL A 413 30.37 32.93 -25.06
C VAL A 413 28.93 33.31 -24.68
N PRO A 414 28.23 34.23 -25.38
CA PRO A 414 26.82 34.53 -25.11
C PRO A 414 25.90 33.31 -25.29
N THR A 415 26.18 32.47 -26.28
CA THR A 415 25.43 31.23 -26.54
C THR A 415 25.67 30.19 -25.44
N ALA A 416 26.92 30.03 -25.00
CA ALA A 416 27.28 29.17 -23.88
C ALA A 416 26.58 29.62 -22.59
N ARG A 417 26.58 30.94 -22.31
CA ARG A 417 25.89 31.55 -21.17
C ARG A 417 24.40 31.25 -21.15
N THR A 418 23.69 31.59 -22.22
CA THR A 418 22.24 31.36 -22.33
C THR A 418 21.89 29.88 -22.20
N ARG A 419 22.71 28.98 -22.77
CA ARG A 419 22.48 27.54 -22.68
C ARG A 419 22.74 26.99 -21.28
N LEU A 420 23.80 27.44 -20.61
CA LEU A 420 24.13 27.02 -19.26
C LEU A 420 23.10 27.52 -18.25
N GLN A 421 22.59 28.74 -18.42
CA GLN A 421 21.44 29.26 -17.65
C GLN A 421 20.18 28.40 -17.88
N ALA A 422 19.86 28.04 -19.12
CA ALA A 422 18.72 27.16 -19.42
C ALA A 422 18.88 25.77 -18.77
N LEU A 423 20.08 25.20 -18.81
CA LEU A 423 20.40 23.90 -18.19
C LEU A 423 20.35 23.95 -16.65
N LEU A 424 20.78 25.05 -16.04
CA LEU A 424 20.59 25.28 -14.60
C LEU A 424 19.12 25.40 -14.24
N GLY A 425 18.33 26.13 -15.02
CA GLY A 425 16.88 26.22 -14.85
C GLY A 425 16.17 24.87 -15.03
N ASP A 426 16.64 24.03 -15.97
CA ASP A 426 16.17 22.64 -16.11
C ASP A 426 16.55 21.79 -14.89
N ALA A 427 17.78 21.90 -14.39
CA ALA A 427 18.24 21.18 -13.22
C ALA A 427 17.49 21.60 -11.95
N GLN A 428 17.21 22.90 -11.79
CA GLN A 428 16.40 23.45 -10.71
C GLN A 428 14.99 22.86 -10.77
N ARG A 429 14.31 22.91 -11.92
CA ARG A 429 12.98 22.31 -12.12
C ARG A 429 12.97 20.81 -11.82
N GLN A 430 13.99 20.07 -12.26
CA GLN A 430 14.11 18.63 -11.95
C GLN A 430 14.27 18.36 -10.45
N THR A 431 15.02 19.20 -9.73
CA THR A 431 15.18 19.05 -8.28
C THR A 431 13.89 19.39 -7.53
N HIS A 432 13.19 20.46 -7.92
CA HIS A 432 11.86 20.79 -7.35
C HIS A 432 10.87 19.64 -7.61
N ASN A 433 10.86 19.09 -8.83
CA ASN A 433 10.05 17.91 -9.16
C ASN A 433 10.44 16.68 -8.33
N ALA A 434 11.72 16.49 -8.01
CA ALA A 434 12.18 15.39 -7.16
C ALA A 434 11.73 15.56 -5.71
N ILE A 435 11.79 16.80 -5.17
CA ILE A 435 11.30 17.13 -3.83
C ILE A 435 9.79 16.94 -3.76
N ALA A 436 9.04 17.43 -4.75
CA ALA A 436 7.60 17.24 -4.85
C ALA A 436 7.22 15.75 -4.91
N ARG A 437 7.94 14.94 -5.70
CA ARG A 437 7.76 13.47 -5.73
C ARG A 437 8.06 12.81 -4.39
N PHE A 438 9.08 13.26 -3.68
CA PHE A 438 9.42 12.72 -2.37
C PHE A 438 8.36 13.09 -1.33
N ARG A 439 7.88 14.33 -1.34
CA ARG A 439 6.75 14.80 -0.52
C ARG A 439 5.50 13.95 -0.74
N THR A 440 5.07 13.80 -1.99
CA THR A 440 3.88 13.00 -2.31
C THR A 440 4.06 11.52 -1.97
N ALA A 441 5.27 10.98 -2.09
CA ALA A 441 5.57 9.63 -1.63
C ALA A 441 5.51 9.50 -0.10
N SER A 442 6.00 10.50 0.64
CA SER A 442 5.96 10.53 2.11
C SER A 442 4.53 10.64 2.64
N GLU A 443 3.75 11.59 2.12
CA GLU A 443 2.33 11.78 2.45
C GLU A 443 1.54 10.48 2.18
N ALA A 444 1.82 9.84 1.05
CA ALA A 444 1.19 8.57 0.72
C ALA A 444 1.62 7.42 1.63
N ALA A 445 2.90 7.33 1.98
CA ALA A 445 3.38 6.33 2.93
C ALA A 445 2.69 6.50 4.29
N GLN A 446 2.57 7.73 4.78
CA GLN A 446 1.83 8.06 6.01
C GLN A 446 0.36 7.62 5.91
N GLN A 447 -0.31 7.88 4.78
CA GLN A 447 -1.70 7.46 4.58
C GLN A 447 -1.86 5.95 4.47
N LEU A 448 -0.92 5.26 3.82
CA LEU A 448 -0.90 3.81 3.76
C LEU A 448 -0.70 3.21 5.16
N LEU A 449 0.20 3.79 5.97
CA LEU A 449 0.42 3.40 7.36
C LEU A 449 -0.80 3.68 8.23
N LEU A 450 -1.48 4.80 8.05
CA LEU A 450 -2.71 5.14 8.75
C LEU A 450 -3.85 4.18 8.37
N LEU A 451 -4.03 3.89 7.08
CA LEU A 451 -5.03 2.93 6.64
C LEU A 451 -4.72 1.52 7.15
N TRP A 452 -3.44 1.14 7.17
CA TRP A 452 -2.97 -0.10 7.76
C TRP A 452 -3.29 -0.16 9.27
N LEU A 453 -3.04 0.92 10.00
CA LEU A 453 -3.39 1.07 11.42
C LEU A 453 -4.90 0.87 11.63
N VAL A 454 -5.74 1.49 10.80
CA VAL A 454 -7.21 1.32 10.84
C VAL A 454 -7.61 -0.13 10.59
N VAL A 455 -7.03 -0.79 9.59
CA VAL A 455 -7.32 -2.21 9.29
C VAL A 455 -6.93 -3.11 10.48
N ILE A 456 -5.81 -2.84 11.13
CA ILE A 456 -5.39 -3.61 12.31
C ILE A 456 -6.27 -3.31 13.51
N ALA A 457 -6.65 -2.05 13.73
CA ALA A 457 -7.60 -1.67 14.78
C ALA A 457 -8.91 -2.44 14.61
N ILE A 458 -9.50 -2.43 13.42
CA ILE A 458 -10.71 -3.19 13.08
C ILE A 458 -10.49 -4.69 13.31
N LYS A 459 -9.39 -5.27 12.81
CA LYS A 459 -9.08 -6.70 13.00
C LYS A 459 -8.94 -7.07 14.47
N SER A 460 -8.27 -6.24 15.27
CA SER A 460 -8.06 -6.47 16.70
C SER A 460 -9.37 -6.38 17.48
N TYR A 461 -10.25 -5.43 17.13
CA TYR A 461 -11.58 -5.31 17.70
C TYR A 461 -12.45 -6.52 17.33
N LEU A 462 -12.52 -6.88 16.05
CA LEU A 462 -13.31 -8.02 15.58
C LEU A 462 -12.86 -9.34 16.22
N TYR A 463 -11.57 -9.47 16.53
CA TYR A 463 -11.06 -10.62 17.29
C TYR A 463 -11.60 -10.67 18.73
N VAL A 464 -11.61 -9.55 19.46
CA VAL A 464 -12.20 -9.47 20.81
C VAL A 464 -13.71 -9.71 20.74
N PHE A 465 -14.38 -9.07 19.78
CA PHE A 465 -15.81 -9.23 19.54
C PHE A 465 -16.17 -10.70 19.27
N ALA A 466 -15.42 -11.39 18.41
CA ALA A 466 -15.62 -12.81 18.14
C ALA A 466 -15.52 -13.67 19.41
N ARG A 467 -14.53 -13.41 20.29
CA ARG A 467 -14.41 -14.13 21.56
C ARG A 467 -15.59 -13.91 22.49
N VAL A 468 -16.13 -12.69 22.54
CA VAL A 468 -17.30 -12.37 23.39
C VAL A 468 -18.57 -13.02 22.86
N VAL A 469 -18.74 -13.02 21.53
CA VAL A 469 -19.94 -13.52 20.86
C VAL A 469 -20.04 -15.04 20.91
N PHE A 470 -18.93 -15.74 20.66
CA PHE A 470 -18.89 -17.21 20.61
C PHE A 470 -18.46 -17.86 21.93
N ASP A 471 -18.47 -17.08 23.01
CA ASP A 471 -18.21 -17.60 24.34
C ASP A 471 -19.21 -18.70 24.69
N ARG A 472 -18.76 -19.71 25.42
CA ARG A 472 -19.60 -20.83 25.87
C ARG A 472 -20.91 -20.42 26.55
N SER A 473 -20.99 -19.21 27.13
CA SER A 473 -22.20 -18.71 27.79
C SER A 473 -23.31 -18.23 26.84
N THR A 474 -23.03 -18.02 25.56
CA THR A 474 -24.02 -17.52 24.59
C THR A 474 -24.76 -18.64 23.86
N GLU A 475 -24.30 -19.89 23.98
CA GLU A 475 -24.81 -21.06 23.22
C GLU A 475 -24.74 -20.89 21.68
N ILE A 476 -23.94 -19.93 21.20
CA ILE A 476 -23.79 -19.66 19.77
C ILE A 476 -22.58 -20.43 19.24
N ASP A 477 -22.84 -21.31 18.28
CA ASP A 477 -21.80 -22.06 17.59
C ASP A 477 -21.13 -21.24 16.47
N VAL A 478 -19.82 -21.49 16.31
CA VAL A 478 -18.96 -20.93 15.28
C VAL A 478 -19.11 -21.76 14.01
N ASP A 479 -19.83 -21.23 13.03
CA ASP A 479 -19.81 -21.72 11.65
C ASP A 479 -18.73 -20.97 10.84
N LEU A 480 -17.61 -21.64 10.58
CA LEU A 480 -16.45 -21.01 9.92
C LEU A 480 -16.73 -20.69 8.45
N LEU A 481 -17.54 -21.48 7.74
CA LEU A 481 -17.84 -21.28 6.33
C LEU A 481 -19.33 -21.53 6.07
N GLU A 482 -19.88 -20.91 5.02
CA GLU A 482 -21.27 -21.15 4.61
C GLU A 482 -21.45 -22.60 4.20
N VAL A 483 -22.48 -23.33 4.63
CA VAL A 483 -22.64 -24.72 4.17
C VAL A 483 -23.30 -24.70 2.78
N GLU A 484 -22.59 -25.21 1.76
CA GLU A 484 -23.15 -25.40 0.41
C GLU A 484 -23.34 -26.90 0.15
N GLY A 485 -24.59 -27.35 0.06
CA GLY A 485 -24.93 -28.74 -0.28
C GLY A 485 -25.29 -29.60 0.94
N THR A 486 -25.53 -30.88 0.67
CA THR A 486 -25.84 -31.87 1.71
C THR A 486 -24.57 -32.23 2.48
N PRO A 487 -24.59 -32.25 3.82
CA PRO A 487 -23.44 -32.64 4.61
C PRO A 487 -23.09 -34.11 4.30
N ALA A 488 -21.83 -34.35 3.96
CA ALA A 488 -21.28 -35.67 3.67
C ALA A 488 -20.00 -35.84 4.49
N GLN A 489 -19.83 -37.00 5.12
CA GLN A 489 -18.69 -37.27 6.00
C GLN A 489 -17.88 -38.45 5.47
N GLY A 490 -16.57 -38.25 5.35
CA GLY A 490 -15.61 -39.28 4.98
C GLY A 490 -15.10 -40.09 6.16
N VAL A 491 -13.98 -40.76 5.97
CA VAL A 491 -13.28 -41.55 7.00
C VAL A 491 -11.84 -41.05 7.11
N VAL A 492 -11.37 -40.87 8.34
CA VAL A 492 -10.00 -40.44 8.63
C VAL A 492 -9.22 -41.56 9.30
N ARG A 493 -8.05 -41.86 8.76
CA ARG A 493 -7.11 -42.85 9.29
C ARG A 493 -5.76 -42.17 9.52
N HIS A 494 -5.18 -42.35 10.70
CA HIS A 494 -3.83 -41.89 10.99
C HIS A 494 -2.85 -43.06 10.89
N ARG A 495 -1.77 -42.90 10.12
CA ARG A 495 -0.76 -43.94 9.90
C ARG A 495 0.62 -43.31 9.78
N GLN A 496 1.67 -44.07 10.08
CA GLN A 496 3.04 -43.70 9.70
C GLN A 496 3.27 -43.94 8.21
N GLU A 497 2.57 -44.91 7.65
CA GLU A 497 2.64 -45.30 6.26
C GLU A 497 1.24 -45.32 5.64
N VAL A 498 1.06 -44.63 4.52
CA VAL A 498 -0.17 -44.65 3.71
C VAL A 498 0.12 -45.37 2.41
N ASN A 499 -0.36 -46.60 2.32
CA ASN A 499 -0.27 -47.44 1.13
C ASN A 499 -1.54 -47.28 0.27
N ILE A 500 -1.35 -46.90 -0.99
CA ILE A 500 -2.37 -46.84 -2.02
C ILE A 500 -2.20 -48.07 -2.93
N ALA A 501 -3.23 -48.92 -2.91
CA ALA A 501 -3.24 -50.17 -3.66
C ALA A 501 -3.18 -49.96 -5.18
N ALA A 502 -2.66 -50.96 -5.91
CA ALA A 502 -2.52 -50.91 -7.37
C ALA A 502 -3.85 -50.66 -8.09
N ASP A 503 -4.94 -51.21 -7.56
CA ASP A 503 -6.28 -51.18 -8.14
C ASP A 503 -7.06 -49.90 -7.82
N TYR A 504 -6.44 -48.92 -7.18
CA TYR A 504 -7.11 -47.67 -6.84
C TYR A 504 -7.60 -46.96 -8.12
N PRO A 505 -8.88 -46.53 -8.19
CA PRO A 505 -9.51 -46.17 -9.47
C PRO A 505 -9.18 -44.76 -9.97
N CYS A 506 -8.43 -43.96 -9.21
CA CYS A 506 -8.22 -42.55 -9.53
C CYS A 506 -6.74 -42.19 -9.51
N ASP A 507 -6.32 -41.38 -10.48
CA ASP A 507 -4.97 -40.80 -10.50
C ASP A 507 -4.64 -40.05 -9.21
N ILE A 508 -3.37 -40.14 -8.80
CA ILE A 508 -2.85 -39.49 -7.60
C ILE A 508 -1.91 -38.35 -7.99
N TYR A 509 -2.08 -37.21 -7.32
CA TYR A 509 -1.24 -36.04 -7.42
C TYR A 509 -0.63 -35.75 -6.05
N TYR A 510 0.69 -35.60 -5.97
CA TYR A 510 1.38 -35.24 -4.73
C TYR A 510 2.42 -34.15 -4.92
N LYS A 511 2.79 -33.45 -3.85
CA LYS A 511 3.80 -32.39 -3.97
C LYS A 511 5.16 -32.97 -4.36
N ALA A 512 5.87 -32.29 -5.25
CA ALA A 512 7.15 -32.75 -5.79
C ALA A 512 8.27 -32.97 -4.75
N ASN A 513 8.14 -32.41 -3.54
CA ASN A 513 9.10 -32.59 -2.46
C ASN A 513 8.92 -33.88 -1.65
N TYR A 514 7.89 -34.69 -1.96
CA TYR A 514 7.76 -36.04 -1.40
C TYR A 514 8.23 -37.08 -2.42
N GLN A 515 8.85 -38.14 -1.91
CA GLN A 515 9.35 -39.26 -2.72
C GLN A 515 8.70 -40.56 -2.20
N PRO A 516 7.43 -40.82 -2.57
CA PRO A 516 6.79 -42.08 -2.21
C PRO A 516 7.50 -43.26 -2.89
N LEU A 517 7.43 -44.44 -2.27
CA LEU A 517 7.87 -45.69 -2.90
C LEU A 517 6.80 -46.11 -3.93
N GLY A 518 7.22 -46.49 -5.14
CA GLY A 518 6.31 -46.87 -6.20
C GLY A 518 6.84 -46.53 -7.60
N PRO A 519 5.95 -46.39 -8.61
CA PRO A 519 6.33 -46.07 -9.98
C PRO A 519 6.91 -44.66 -10.11
N ALA A 520 7.71 -44.44 -11.16
CA ALA A 520 8.29 -43.14 -11.45
C ALA A 520 7.19 -42.10 -11.75
N PRO A 521 7.17 -40.95 -11.04
CA PRO A 521 6.16 -39.92 -11.25
C PRO A 521 6.36 -39.16 -12.56
N ARG A 522 5.26 -38.60 -13.09
CA ARG A 522 5.27 -37.61 -14.16
C ARG A 522 5.04 -36.21 -13.61
N PHE A 523 5.65 -35.20 -14.21
CA PHE A 523 5.37 -33.81 -13.84
C PHE A 523 3.95 -33.41 -14.26
N SER A 524 3.22 -32.73 -13.38
CA SER A 524 1.89 -32.19 -13.67
C SER A 524 1.60 -30.91 -12.87
N ILE A 525 0.69 -30.09 -13.41
CA ILE A 525 0.15 -28.91 -12.74
C ILE A 525 -1.38 -29.09 -12.72
N PRO A 526 -1.91 -29.97 -11.85
CA PRO A 526 -3.35 -30.20 -11.78
C PRO A 526 -4.03 -28.88 -11.41
N GLN A 527 -5.21 -28.58 -11.99
CA GLN A 527 -6.03 -27.43 -11.60
C GLN A 527 -5.28 -26.09 -11.56
N TRP A 528 -4.53 -25.73 -12.61
CA TRP A 528 -3.68 -24.53 -12.65
C TRP A 528 -4.39 -23.19 -12.30
N ARG A 529 -5.72 -23.11 -12.45
CA ARG A 529 -6.49 -21.91 -12.08
C ARG A 529 -6.89 -21.86 -10.61
N SER A 530 -6.88 -22.99 -9.92
CA SER A 530 -7.38 -23.09 -8.55
C SER A 530 -6.25 -22.82 -7.55
N SER A 531 -6.53 -21.95 -6.58
CA SER A 531 -5.61 -21.66 -5.46
C SER A 531 -4.17 -21.25 -5.86
N LEU A 532 -4.00 -20.60 -7.01
CA LEU A 532 -2.69 -20.24 -7.62
C LEU A 532 -1.67 -19.70 -6.61
N LEU A 533 -1.99 -18.60 -5.93
CA LEU A 533 -1.06 -17.92 -5.01
C LEU A 533 -0.70 -18.79 -3.81
N SER A 534 -1.68 -19.51 -3.26
CA SER A 534 -1.49 -20.42 -2.14
C SER A 534 -0.57 -21.57 -2.53
N ARG A 535 -0.79 -22.16 -3.71
CA ARG A 535 0.02 -23.27 -4.22
C ARG A 535 1.44 -22.85 -4.52
N LEU A 536 1.65 -21.67 -5.11
CA LEU A 536 2.98 -21.13 -5.34
C LEU A 536 3.71 -20.90 -4.01
N ARG A 537 3.05 -20.26 -3.03
CA ARG A 537 3.63 -19.98 -1.70
C ARG A 537 4.05 -21.23 -0.93
N TYR A 538 3.29 -22.32 -1.06
CA TYR A 538 3.53 -23.56 -0.30
C TYR A 538 4.16 -24.69 -1.13
N GLY A 539 4.71 -24.39 -2.31
CA GLY A 539 5.37 -25.37 -3.17
C GLY A 539 4.43 -26.49 -3.66
N ALA A 540 3.13 -26.22 -3.75
CA ALA A 540 2.11 -27.15 -4.26
C ALA A 540 1.69 -26.85 -5.70
N TRP A 541 2.37 -25.91 -6.37
CA TRP A 541 2.10 -25.56 -7.77
C TRP A 541 2.53 -26.70 -8.70
N ASN A 542 3.78 -27.15 -8.55
CA ASN A 542 4.34 -28.30 -9.25
C ASN A 542 4.02 -29.56 -8.46
N MET A 543 3.35 -30.51 -9.12
CA MET A 543 2.97 -31.78 -8.50
C MET A 543 3.47 -32.95 -9.35
N SER A 544 3.77 -34.04 -8.67
CA SER A 544 4.02 -35.32 -9.28
C SER A 544 2.67 -36.03 -9.49
N HIS A 545 2.49 -36.60 -10.66
CA HIS A 545 1.32 -37.37 -11.08
C HIS A 545 1.70 -38.84 -11.23
N VAL A 546 0.85 -39.71 -10.69
CA VAL A 546 0.92 -41.15 -10.90
C VAL A 546 -0.42 -41.57 -11.50
N ALA A 547 -0.36 -42.11 -12.71
CA ALA A 547 -1.51 -42.68 -13.39
C ALA A 547 -1.90 -43.99 -12.71
N MET A 548 -3.17 -44.13 -12.35
CA MET A 548 -3.72 -45.36 -11.76
C MET A 548 -4.70 -46.02 -12.74
N PRO A 549 -4.94 -47.35 -12.67
CA PRO A 549 -4.33 -48.33 -11.77
C PRO A 549 -2.87 -48.65 -12.13
N LEU A 550 -2.14 -49.24 -11.18
CA LEU A 550 -0.76 -49.72 -11.36
C LEU A 550 -0.72 -51.20 -11.78
N GLN A 551 0.48 -51.69 -12.12
CA GLN A 551 0.69 -53.11 -12.39
C GLN A 551 0.42 -53.95 -11.13
N ALA A 552 -0.16 -55.14 -11.31
CA ALA A 552 -0.48 -56.04 -10.21
C ALA A 552 0.77 -56.30 -9.33
N GLY A 553 0.61 -56.22 -8.00
CA GLY A 553 1.70 -56.39 -7.04
C GLY A 553 2.54 -55.14 -6.76
N SER A 554 2.32 -54.03 -7.47
CA SER A 554 2.92 -52.73 -7.12
C SER A 554 1.99 -51.92 -6.20
N SER A 555 2.53 -50.92 -5.51
CA SER A 555 1.73 -49.96 -4.75
C SER A 555 2.41 -48.60 -4.72
N LEU A 556 1.65 -47.58 -4.36
CA LEU A 556 2.19 -46.25 -4.09
C LEU A 556 2.15 -46.01 -2.58
N THR A 557 3.32 -45.89 -1.97
CA THR A 557 3.46 -45.87 -0.52
C THR A 557 4.10 -44.57 -0.06
N PHE A 558 3.37 -43.82 0.76
CA PHE A 558 3.86 -42.61 1.42
C PHE A 558 4.32 -42.95 2.83
N ASN A 559 5.59 -42.70 3.12
CA ASN A 559 6.17 -42.84 4.46
C ASN A 559 6.32 -41.46 5.09
N SER A 560 5.99 -41.32 6.37
CA SER A 560 6.36 -40.13 7.12
C SER A 560 7.87 -40.11 7.39
N VAL A 561 8.45 -38.91 7.36
CA VAL A 561 9.81 -38.67 7.86
C VAL A 561 9.72 -38.46 9.37
N GLU A 562 10.70 -38.94 10.13
CA GLU A 562 10.83 -38.87 11.61
C GLU A 562 9.88 -37.92 12.36
N ALA A 563 9.24 -38.42 13.43
CA ALA A 563 8.27 -37.73 14.29
C ALA A 563 7.01 -37.17 13.59
N GLU A 564 6.96 -37.12 12.25
CA GLU A 564 5.76 -36.78 11.51
C GLU A 564 4.82 -38.00 11.40
N HIS A 565 3.53 -37.72 11.26
CA HIS A 565 2.51 -38.71 10.95
C HIS A 565 1.74 -38.28 9.71
N LEU A 566 1.23 -39.27 8.97
CA LEU A 566 0.33 -39.04 7.85
C LEU A 566 -1.11 -39.24 8.29
N VAL A 567 -1.97 -38.38 7.78
CA VAL A 567 -3.41 -38.50 7.92
C VAL A 567 -4.01 -38.73 6.54
N ASP A 568 -4.61 -39.90 6.40
CA ASP A 568 -5.30 -40.35 5.21
C ASP A 568 -6.79 -40.07 5.38
N TRP A 569 -7.29 -39.08 4.66
CA TRP A 569 -8.68 -38.67 4.67
C TRP A 569 -9.36 -39.17 3.39
N GLU A 570 -10.12 -40.25 3.53
CA GLU A 570 -10.98 -40.80 2.49
C GLU A 570 -12.27 -39.97 2.47
N MET A 571 -12.38 -39.05 1.53
CA MET A 571 -13.45 -38.07 1.49
C MET A 571 -14.67 -38.61 0.74
N ALA A 572 -15.87 -38.44 1.29
CA ALA A 572 -17.13 -38.74 0.62
C ALA A 572 -17.38 -37.79 -0.57
N GLU A 573 -18.24 -38.21 -1.50
CA GLU A 573 -18.63 -37.35 -2.60
C GLU A 573 -19.35 -36.09 -2.09
N GLY A 574 -18.92 -34.92 -2.55
CA GLY A 574 -19.46 -33.63 -2.10
C GLY A 574 -18.90 -33.12 -0.76
N GLU A 575 -18.14 -33.93 -0.01
CA GLU A 575 -17.48 -33.49 1.23
C GLU A 575 -16.48 -32.36 0.93
N GLU A 576 -16.40 -31.41 1.87
CA GLU A 576 -15.46 -30.31 1.80
C GLU A 576 -14.68 -30.16 3.10
N VAL A 577 -13.37 -30.33 3.00
CA VAL A 577 -12.46 -30.29 4.15
C VAL A 577 -11.66 -29.01 4.11
N VAL A 578 -11.65 -28.26 5.20
CA VAL A 578 -10.75 -27.12 5.38
C VAL A 578 -9.42 -27.63 5.90
N PHE A 579 -8.31 -27.24 5.27
CA PHE A 579 -6.98 -27.71 5.64
C PHE A 579 -5.90 -26.62 5.46
N SER A 580 -4.71 -26.87 6.00
CA SER A 580 -3.53 -26.03 5.78
C SER A 580 -2.66 -26.59 4.64
N TYR A 581 -2.35 -25.77 3.63
CA TYR A 581 -1.41 -26.16 2.56
C TYR A 581 -0.03 -26.57 3.07
N ARG A 582 0.41 -26.09 4.25
CA ARG A 582 1.66 -26.53 4.88
C ARG A 582 1.66 -28.04 5.16
N ASN A 583 0.49 -28.57 5.45
CA ASN A 583 0.25 -29.95 5.84
C ASN A 583 -0.20 -30.81 4.64
N PHE A 584 -0.44 -30.22 3.48
CA PHE A 584 -0.81 -30.96 2.26
C PHE A 584 0.33 -31.86 1.76
N VAL A 585 0.03 -33.11 1.45
CA VAL A 585 0.96 -34.10 0.87
C VAL A 585 0.49 -34.52 -0.51
N ALA A 586 -0.70 -35.13 -0.59
CA ALA A 586 -1.24 -35.72 -1.81
C ALA A 586 -2.78 -35.60 -1.89
N MET A 587 -3.31 -35.75 -3.10
CA MET A 587 -4.74 -35.84 -3.37
C MET A 587 -5.00 -36.75 -4.58
N ASN A 588 -6.21 -37.29 -4.71
CA ASN A 588 -6.64 -37.92 -5.95
C ASN A 588 -7.25 -36.91 -6.96
N ALA A 589 -7.55 -37.37 -8.17
CA ALA A 589 -8.10 -36.55 -9.26
C ALA A 589 -9.48 -35.89 -8.94
N HIS A 590 -10.27 -36.48 -8.04
CA HIS A 590 -11.61 -35.98 -7.68
C HIS A 590 -11.58 -34.82 -6.66
N VAL A 591 -10.45 -34.58 -6.01
CA VAL A 591 -10.32 -33.50 -5.01
C VAL A 591 -9.99 -32.19 -5.70
N GLU A 592 -10.92 -31.22 -5.65
CA GLU A 592 -10.72 -29.85 -6.11
C GLU A 592 -10.19 -28.96 -4.97
N LEU A 593 -9.04 -28.33 -5.16
CA LEU A 593 -8.44 -27.44 -4.16
C LEU A 593 -8.89 -26.00 -4.37
N ARG A 594 -9.49 -25.38 -3.36
CA ARG A 594 -9.99 -24.00 -3.42
C ARG A 594 -9.38 -23.13 -2.35
N THR A 595 -9.36 -21.83 -2.64
CA THR A 595 -9.01 -20.79 -1.67
C THR A 595 -10.29 -20.00 -1.41
N VAL A 596 -10.76 -20.04 -0.18
CA VAL A 596 -11.98 -19.38 0.27
C VAL A 596 -11.58 -18.19 1.14
N ILE A 597 -12.04 -17.00 0.77
CA ILE A 597 -11.85 -15.79 1.58
C ILE A 597 -13.13 -15.60 2.39
N SER A 598 -13.03 -15.69 3.71
CA SER A 598 -14.14 -15.50 4.64
C SER A 598 -13.82 -14.32 5.55
N LEU A 599 -14.72 -13.35 5.60
CA LEU A 599 -14.67 -12.16 6.46
C LEU A 599 -15.70 -12.27 7.59
N ARG A 600 -16.21 -13.48 7.85
CA ARG A 600 -17.10 -13.76 8.97
C ARG A 600 -16.36 -13.50 10.29
N VAL A 601 -17.07 -13.00 11.29
CA VAL A 601 -16.53 -12.81 12.65
C VAL A 601 -15.99 -14.14 13.19
N ALA A 602 -16.68 -15.25 12.88
CA ALA A 602 -16.27 -16.63 13.16
C ALA A 602 -14.86 -16.97 12.65
N THR A 603 -14.53 -16.61 11.41
CA THR A 603 -13.22 -16.92 10.82
C THR A 603 -12.13 -15.98 11.28
N LEU A 604 -12.47 -14.72 11.56
CA LEU A 604 -11.54 -13.74 12.12
C LEU A 604 -11.03 -14.16 13.51
N LEU A 605 -11.81 -14.94 14.27
CA LEU A 605 -11.37 -15.58 15.52
C LEU A 605 -10.08 -16.40 15.31
N MET A 606 -10.00 -17.16 14.21
CA MET A 606 -8.82 -17.96 13.83
C MET A 606 -7.62 -17.10 13.41
N GLY A 607 -7.79 -15.77 13.33
CA GLY A 607 -6.77 -14.82 12.89
C GLY A 607 -6.46 -14.90 11.39
N ARG A 608 -7.26 -15.66 10.63
CA ARG A 608 -7.08 -15.93 9.19
C ARG A 608 -8.35 -15.52 8.44
N MET A 609 -8.18 -14.82 7.33
CA MET A 609 -9.28 -14.51 6.38
C MET A 609 -9.28 -15.47 5.19
N VAL A 610 -8.15 -16.13 4.94
CA VAL A 610 -7.94 -17.01 3.80
C VAL A 610 -7.85 -18.44 4.30
N PHE A 611 -8.76 -19.27 3.82
CA PHE A 611 -8.83 -20.70 4.10
C PHE A 611 -8.59 -21.47 2.81
N HIS A 612 -8.10 -22.69 2.96
CA HIS A 612 -7.92 -23.61 1.84
C HIS A 612 -8.85 -24.78 2.06
N THR A 613 -9.62 -25.13 1.04
CA THR A 613 -10.58 -26.21 1.11
C THR A 613 -10.29 -27.24 0.02
N ALA A 614 -10.51 -28.50 0.34
CA ALA A 614 -10.48 -29.63 -0.57
C ALA A 614 -11.93 -30.09 -0.72
N ARG A 615 -12.49 -30.04 -1.94
CA ARG A 615 -13.87 -30.44 -2.21
C ARG A 615 -13.91 -31.57 -3.21
N CYS A 616 -14.62 -32.64 -2.90
CA CYS A 616 -14.79 -33.76 -3.82
C CYS A 616 -15.80 -33.43 -4.93
N ARG A 617 -15.44 -33.73 -6.18
CA ARG A 617 -16.32 -33.62 -7.34
C ARG A 617 -16.22 -34.86 -8.22
N GLY A 618 -17.36 -35.45 -8.54
CA GLY A 618 -17.45 -36.59 -9.45
C GLY A 618 -17.11 -37.94 -8.81
N GLY A 619 -17.20 -38.03 -7.48
CA GLY A 619 -16.97 -39.27 -6.74
C GLY A 619 -16.23 -39.06 -5.41
N PRO A 620 -15.90 -40.16 -4.71
CA PRO A 620 -15.10 -40.10 -3.49
C PRO A 620 -13.69 -39.59 -3.77
N GLY A 621 -13.21 -38.76 -2.86
CA GLY A 621 -11.87 -38.18 -2.89
C GLY A 621 -10.94 -38.88 -1.91
N ARG A 622 -9.64 -38.62 -2.03
CA ARG A 622 -8.65 -38.99 -1.02
C ARG A 622 -7.68 -37.84 -0.85
N LEU A 623 -7.50 -37.40 0.38
CA LEU A 623 -6.62 -36.30 0.77
C LEU A 623 -5.62 -36.80 1.81
N ILE A 624 -4.34 -36.70 1.50
CA ILE A 624 -3.26 -37.06 2.43
C ILE A 624 -2.65 -35.79 3.00
N LEU A 625 -2.67 -35.69 4.32
CA LEU A 625 -2.09 -34.61 5.09
C LEU A 625 -0.95 -35.13 5.95
N ARG A 626 -0.05 -34.24 6.38
CA ARG A 626 0.99 -34.51 7.37
C ARG A 626 0.77 -33.72 8.65
N THR A 627 1.21 -34.28 9.76
CA THR A 627 1.22 -33.66 11.09
C THR A 627 2.62 -33.83 11.68
N ARG A 628 3.10 -32.87 12.49
CA ARG A 628 4.45 -32.92 13.10
C ARG A 628 4.48 -33.68 14.43
N GLY A 629 3.31 -33.90 15.03
CA GLY A 629 3.11 -34.76 16.18
C GLY A 629 1.96 -35.73 15.95
N ARG A 630 1.61 -36.48 17.00
CA ARG A 630 0.54 -37.47 16.91
C ARG A 630 -0.79 -36.79 16.59
N PRO A 631 -1.47 -37.17 15.49
CA PRO A 631 -2.80 -36.65 15.20
C PRO A 631 -3.79 -37.25 16.18
N ALA A 632 -4.73 -36.44 16.65
CA ALA A 632 -5.89 -36.90 17.41
C ALA A 632 -7.17 -36.51 16.67
N THR A 633 -8.16 -37.39 16.70
CA THR A 633 -9.47 -37.18 16.10
C THR A 633 -10.46 -36.58 17.10
N ALA A 634 -11.56 -36.03 16.59
CA ALA A 634 -12.64 -35.44 17.37
C ALA A 634 -13.11 -36.29 18.56
N GLU A 635 -13.22 -37.61 18.37
CA GLU A 635 -13.70 -38.56 19.39
C GLU A 635 -12.72 -38.68 20.57
N GLN A 636 -11.43 -38.52 20.29
CA GLN A 636 -10.37 -38.61 21.30
C GLN A 636 -10.20 -37.30 22.07
N VAL A 637 -10.66 -36.18 21.50
CA VAL A 637 -10.45 -34.84 22.07
C VAL A 637 -11.80 -34.21 22.44
N GLN A 638 -12.36 -34.64 23.57
CA GLN A 638 -13.51 -33.98 24.19
C GLN A 638 -13.14 -32.65 24.88
N GLN A 639 -11.85 -32.37 25.05
CA GLN A 639 -11.31 -31.20 25.72
C GLN A 639 -11.22 -29.99 24.79
N SER A 640 -11.05 -28.80 25.37
CA SER A 640 -10.85 -27.58 24.61
C SER A 640 -9.47 -27.54 23.95
N ILE A 641 -9.42 -27.18 22.66
CA ILE A 641 -8.27 -27.34 21.78
C ILE A 641 -7.78 -25.97 21.34
N PRO A 642 -6.49 -25.63 21.52
CA PRO A 642 -5.94 -24.41 20.95
C PRO A 642 -6.15 -24.35 19.43
N ALA A 643 -6.68 -23.25 18.91
CA ALA A 643 -6.95 -23.09 17.47
C ALA A 643 -5.71 -23.29 16.58
N ALA A 644 -4.52 -23.01 17.12
CA ALA A 644 -3.25 -23.21 16.41
C ALA A 644 -2.94 -24.70 16.12
N ARG A 645 -3.51 -25.63 16.92
CA ARG A 645 -3.34 -27.08 16.77
C ARG A 645 -4.31 -27.71 15.77
N LEU A 646 -5.28 -26.93 15.27
CA LEU A 646 -6.25 -27.40 14.28
C LEU A 646 -5.57 -27.51 12.91
N ILE A 647 -5.45 -28.74 12.40
CA ILE A 647 -4.74 -29.06 11.16
C ILE A 647 -5.70 -29.04 9.97
N ALA A 648 -6.80 -29.76 10.12
CA ALA A 648 -7.87 -29.86 9.15
C ALA A 648 -9.18 -30.22 9.86
N TRP A 649 -10.29 -29.80 9.27
CA TRP A 649 -11.61 -30.10 9.79
C TRP A 649 -12.63 -30.08 8.66
N ASP A 650 -13.73 -30.78 8.86
CA ASP A 650 -14.84 -30.76 7.95
C ASP A 650 -15.56 -29.41 7.98
N ARG A 651 -16.03 -28.92 6.83
CA ARG A 651 -16.69 -27.62 6.67
C ARG A 651 -17.90 -27.43 7.60
N TYR A 652 -18.60 -28.50 7.96
CA TYR A 652 -19.76 -28.46 8.88
C TYR A 652 -19.41 -28.73 10.35
N ALA A 653 -18.12 -28.89 10.70
CA ALA A 653 -17.72 -28.97 12.09
C ALA A 653 -18.01 -27.63 12.80
N ARG A 654 -18.76 -27.72 13.90
CA ARG A 654 -19.14 -26.58 14.74
C ARG A 654 -18.28 -26.48 15.98
N PHE A 655 -17.92 -25.26 16.34
CA PHE A 655 -17.08 -24.99 17.50
C PHE A 655 -17.73 -23.97 18.43
N SER A 656 -17.59 -24.13 19.73
CA SER A 656 -17.75 -23.06 20.71
C SER A 656 -16.38 -22.56 21.15
N VAL A 657 -16.30 -21.32 21.62
CA VAL A 657 -15.06 -20.75 22.13
C VAL A 657 -15.03 -20.88 23.65
N ASP A 658 -14.04 -21.61 24.14
CA ASP A 658 -13.73 -21.71 25.57
C ASP A 658 -12.61 -20.72 25.87
N SER A 659 -13.00 -19.59 26.47
CA SER A 659 -12.05 -18.55 26.83
C SER A 659 -12.53 -17.78 28.05
N HIS A 660 -11.64 -17.52 29.00
CA HIS A 660 -11.96 -16.62 30.10
C HIS A 660 -12.06 -15.20 29.55
N LEU A 661 -13.23 -14.56 29.74
CA LEU A 661 -13.51 -13.20 29.25
C LEU A 661 -13.03 -12.11 30.23
N THR A 662 -11.90 -12.33 30.90
CA THR A 662 -11.25 -11.28 31.70
C THR A 662 -10.39 -10.39 30.78
N ARG A 663 -10.13 -9.16 31.21
CA ARG A 663 -9.29 -8.22 30.44
C ARG A 663 -7.87 -8.77 30.22
N THR A 664 -7.29 -9.38 31.25
CA THR A 664 -5.96 -9.98 31.21
C THR A 664 -5.92 -11.18 30.25
N ASP A 665 -6.94 -12.04 30.27
CA ASP A 665 -6.99 -13.22 29.41
C ASP A 665 -7.21 -12.89 27.95
N ILE A 666 -7.98 -11.84 27.64
CA ILE A 666 -8.15 -11.39 26.25
C ILE A 666 -6.84 -10.81 25.69
N PHE A 667 -6.08 -10.14 26.55
CA PHE A 667 -4.87 -9.45 26.15
C PHE A 667 -3.66 -10.39 26.01
N LEU A 668 -3.46 -11.27 26.99
CA LEU A 668 -2.29 -12.14 27.10
C LEU A 668 -2.57 -13.55 26.56
N ASN A 669 -3.75 -14.10 26.84
CA ASN A 669 -4.07 -15.49 26.56
C ASN A 669 -4.81 -15.66 25.23
N GLY A 670 -4.61 -16.84 24.62
CA GLY A 670 -5.37 -17.26 23.46
C GLY A 670 -6.80 -17.65 23.82
N PHE A 671 -7.44 -18.35 22.90
CA PHE A 671 -8.70 -19.04 23.13
C PHE A 671 -8.54 -20.50 22.72
N ASN A 672 -9.36 -21.35 23.33
CA ASN A 672 -9.50 -22.73 22.90
C ASN A 672 -10.84 -22.91 22.20
N LEU A 673 -10.87 -23.85 21.27
CA LEU A 673 -12.05 -24.30 20.57
C LEU A 673 -12.54 -25.56 21.24
N ARG A 674 -13.82 -25.59 21.58
CA ARG A 674 -14.49 -26.81 22.01
C ARG A 674 -15.42 -27.23 20.90
N ARG A 675 -15.45 -28.52 20.54
CA ARG A 675 -16.42 -29.02 19.57
C ARG A 675 -17.83 -28.86 20.16
N SER A 676 -18.75 -28.31 19.39
CA SER A 676 -20.16 -28.25 19.83
C SER A 676 -20.76 -29.65 19.83
N ALA A 677 -21.49 -29.98 20.89
CA ALA A 677 -22.27 -31.22 20.97
C ALA A 677 -23.61 -31.10 20.23
N SER A 678 -24.00 -29.89 19.82
CA SER A 678 -25.24 -29.58 19.12
C SER A 678 -25.16 -30.01 17.66
N ALA A 679 -25.30 -31.31 17.40
CA ALA A 679 -25.67 -31.78 16.08
C ALA A 679 -27.16 -31.45 15.89
N ALA A 680 -27.49 -30.67 14.85
CA ALA A 680 -28.87 -30.65 14.39
C ALA A 680 -29.28 -32.10 14.08
N GLU A 681 -30.45 -32.51 14.55
CA GLU A 681 -30.92 -33.90 14.50
C GLU A 681 -30.70 -34.50 13.09
N GLY A 682 -29.87 -35.54 12.99
CA GLY A 682 -29.55 -36.20 11.72
C GLY A 682 -28.36 -35.63 10.91
N GLN A 683 -27.67 -34.58 11.36
CA GLN A 683 -26.45 -34.10 10.72
C GLN A 683 -25.17 -34.72 11.32
N PRO A 684 -24.18 -35.07 10.48
CA PRO A 684 -22.89 -35.52 10.96
C PRO A 684 -22.20 -34.41 11.78
N GLN A 685 -21.51 -34.77 12.87
CA GLN A 685 -20.83 -33.80 13.74
C GLN A 685 -19.53 -33.23 13.14
N GLY A 686 -19.02 -33.84 12.06
CA GLY A 686 -17.86 -33.38 11.30
C GLY A 686 -16.53 -33.81 11.90
N ILE A 687 -15.63 -34.32 11.06
CA ILE A 687 -14.33 -34.80 11.53
C ILE A 687 -13.41 -33.60 11.74
N LEU A 688 -12.63 -33.63 12.82
CA LEU A 688 -11.53 -32.69 13.05
C LEU A 688 -10.25 -33.47 13.30
N ILE A 689 -9.15 -32.93 12.80
CA ILE A 689 -7.79 -33.42 13.01
C ILE A 689 -7.02 -32.34 13.75
N VAL A 690 -6.50 -32.72 14.91
CA VAL A 690 -5.69 -31.83 15.73
C VAL A 690 -4.34 -32.45 16.05
N GLU A 691 -3.37 -31.60 16.28
CA GLU A 691 -2.03 -32.00 16.72
C GLU A 691 -1.99 -32.10 18.24
N ALA A 692 -1.86 -33.32 18.79
CA ALA A 692 -1.87 -33.53 20.24
C ALA A 692 -0.64 -32.90 20.91
N ASP A 693 0.54 -33.05 20.29
CA ASP A 693 1.85 -32.77 20.91
C ASP A 693 2.52 -31.47 20.42
N ALA A 694 1.77 -30.55 19.80
CA ALA A 694 2.35 -29.34 19.23
C ALA A 694 2.92 -28.41 20.31
N ARG A 695 4.23 -28.17 20.25
CA ARG A 695 4.97 -27.19 21.08
C ARG A 695 4.97 -25.76 20.50
N ASP A 696 4.36 -25.54 19.33
CA ASP A 696 4.38 -24.28 18.58
C ASP A 696 3.45 -23.18 19.18
N GLY A 697 3.38 -23.07 20.51
CA GLY A 697 2.73 -21.96 21.19
C GLY A 697 3.63 -20.73 21.20
N GLY A 698 3.45 -19.82 20.23
CA GLY A 698 4.12 -18.51 20.29
C GLY A 698 3.77 -17.78 21.59
N ILE A 699 4.74 -17.08 22.20
CA ILE A 699 4.62 -16.42 23.52
C ILE A 699 3.50 -15.32 23.56
N LEU A 700 2.93 -14.96 22.41
CA LEU A 700 1.91 -13.91 22.27
C LEU A 700 0.65 -14.42 21.55
N VAL A 701 -0.30 -14.99 22.30
CA VAL A 701 -1.50 -15.64 21.73
C VAL A 701 -2.79 -14.78 21.84
N GLY A 702 -2.80 -13.72 22.64
CA GLY A 702 -3.92 -12.76 22.80
C GLY A 702 -3.86 -11.52 21.88
N THR A 703 -4.57 -10.44 22.24
CA THR A 703 -4.53 -9.17 21.47
C THR A 703 -3.18 -8.47 21.52
N LEU A 704 -2.32 -8.78 22.50
CA LEU A 704 -0.95 -8.22 22.59
C LEU A 704 -0.11 -8.54 21.35
N ARG A 705 -0.45 -9.58 20.57
CA ARG A 705 0.17 -9.83 19.26
C ARG A 705 0.08 -8.64 18.28
N PHE A 706 -0.90 -7.75 18.47
CA PHE A 706 -1.07 -6.54 17.67
C PHE A 706 -0.30 -5.33 18.23
N ALA A 707 0.17 -5.38 19.48
CA ALA A 707 0.84 -4.24 20.13
C ALA A 707 2.09 -3.79 19.37
N LYS A 708 2.90 -4.73 18.87
CA LYS A 708 4.06 -4.40 18.03
C LYS A 708 3.66 -3.54 16.83
N THR A 709 2.49 -3.80 16.24
CA THR A 709 2.03 -3.06 15.05
C THR A 709 1.41 -1.73 15.41
N PHE A 710 0.76 -1.61 16.57
CA PHE A 710 0.24 -0.33 17.06
C PHE A 710 1.34 0.62 17.54
N LEU A 711 2.47 0.09 17.99
CA LEU A 711 3.64 0.88 18.39
C LEU A 711 4.58 1.22 17.22
N LEU A 712 4.27 0.76 16.00
CA LEU A 712 4.98 1.26 14.83
C LEU A 712 4.62 2.73 14.63
N PRO A 713 5.61 3.61 14.43
CA PRO A 713 5.34 5.01 14.13
C PRO A 713 4.58 5.11 12.81
N VAL A 714 3.45 5.82 12.83
CA VAL A 714 2.58 6.12 11.70
C VAL A 714 2.73 7.57 11.32
#